data_AF-A0A0J6IER1-F1
#
_entry.id   AF-A0A0J6IER1-F1
#
_cell.length_a   1.000
_cell.length_b   1.000
_cell.length_c   1.000
_cell.angle_alpha   90.00
_cell.angle_beta   90.00
_cell.angle_gamma   90.00
#
_symmetry.space_group_name_H-M   'P 1'
#
loop_
_entity.id
_entity.type
_entity.pdbx_description
1 polymer ?
#
loop_
_entity_poly.entity_id
_entity_poly.type
_entity_poly.pdbx_seq_one_letter_code
_entity_poly.pdbx_strand_id
1 'polypeptide(L)'
;MQKLKTWAFLLTGLSTTALAQPATVQEQQQWLLEQVRVGEAMYREDLVRDSLARLELIAPNNPQALVASIRQALLEKKTDLARERLAHLQQVAPDSGALRQAQSLMKLQDPQSQKALQQARLFAAAGRPEESTAIFEQLFGDAPPDFATALEYLRIRSNITGQRPRVIEQLRALDSQYPGNAGLRQTLVDLLFREKRAPEALAVLEQLATDPQASNAAADREYEYLHTLPVDRKTVQAWQAFIKRYPASPTVLEANKTLQTQQRLLADPAWLAGAQGKQMIEQQRTPVVAEGLLRRAIKRYPDDPSLYGALGLALLRQSRYEDANATFIKARNKEQDTSFISQWQDLMDASHYLMLLSQGDKALDRKDYATARRAFEQARKAKPGDADALIGLAGVARGELNDIQAEALLLQARKLEPGNASAVRALVRLYSAQSPEKAKAFLNRLPAASQKEFASLRQGFERDELNQQADTATARKDWPQVVALLSKIRNLTPDEPWLTYRLANAQREINQPGAADDSFKQLMRRQGHNPEALYAYALYLSGTERDASALSALEQLPRPQWSEAMRELGTRLQRNVLVARAQSLRKAGQEPQAIALLMQAPNSDDLMTVAGWAQERGDYDQAQRLYSQVLQKQPDNTEAHLGQIENLIASQQLAPARQQLAQFKPSASAVLTASQQRRLANAWSEVGEPDKASALFAELLKTPQADPVVYRDAARLIAAKQPRQALDYYAKGMVGAGLMTPAQADPRDNRAMTLASRAKDHDEWLASSLRSDVDSLYQRQNPTVHLYTDYGWRSDDASKGTSDTDTTTTILQLDLPIADGTGWVRAEQLDMDAGKFDTDADGRVREQYGTCGVGVRQKDSNRLLYPGCDNHSQSARGTTMATGWKNDTWDIDIGRTPDTFDVPNWLGGVAYSDKIGSLGWTLTGSRRPLSNSILSYAGAKDRTTGITWGGVTSNGLTLGLNHDEGGVDGVWASLGQHWLRGKNVENNHKTTAMGGYYYRLMESADERMRTGLTLMYWGYDKDLSEYTLGQGGYYSPQEYYSIGVPLNYAFRTANWSVSLESSLSWSHAHSSSSDLYPLNGLNSKMSDAVIDLGFNGVAMGGETDGGSSSGFGYRLQGLVERRLTDNLVLGGGVLYQHSDDYAPSRALMYLRYTFDTWQGNLPLPVEPLIPYADFR
;
A
#
# COMPACT_ATOMS: atom_id res chain seq x y z
N MET A 1 19.64 -3.12 30.78
CA MET A 1 20.10 -3.23 32.19
C MET A 1 19.62 -1.98 32.91
N GLN A 2 18.59 -2.11 33.76
CA GLN A 2 18.72 -2.34 35.22
C GLN A 2 19.26 -1.10 35.97
N LYS A 3 18.70 -0.61 37.09
CA LYS A 3 17.48 -0.91 37.86
C LYS A 3 17.54 -0.08 39.18
N LEU A 4 16.37 0.21 39.78
CA LEU A 4 16.05 0.35 41.24
C LEU A 4 16.45 1.65 41.99
N LYS A 5 15.71 2.18 43.00
CA LYS A 5 14.50 1.83 43.82
C LYS A 5 14.13 3.11 44.63
N THR A 6 12.93 3.73 44.58
CA THR A 6 11.65 3.57 45.35
C THR A 6 11.67 3.61 46.90
N TRP A 7 10.56 4.20 47.44
CA TRP A 7 9.89 4.13 48.77
C TRP A 7 10.16 5.28 49.78
N ALA A 8 9.25 5.79 50.64
CA ALA A 8 7.78 5.96 50.80
C ALA A 8 7.52 6.43 52.28
N PHE A 9 6.28 6.87 52.60
CA PHE A 9 5.62 7.18 53.91
C PHE A 9 5.64 8.64 54.39
N LEU A 10 4.54 9.40 54.63
CA LEU A 10 3.17 9.27 55.21
C LEU A 10 3.05 9.47 56.75
N LEU A 11 2.06 10.33 57.12
CA LEU A 11 1.28 10.44 58.38
C LEU A 11 1.98 11.14 59.58
N THR A 12 1.40 11.99 60.43
CA THR A 12 0.03 12.31 60.93
C THR A 12 0.08 13.68 61.67
N GLY A 13 -0.97 14.53 61.65
CA GLY A 13 -1.94 14.76 62.76
C GLY A 13 -1.37 15.58 63.94
N LEU A 14 -1.91 16.68 64.48
CA LEU A 14 -3.29 17.05 64.83
C LEU A 14 -3.36 18.56 65.18
N SER A 15 -4.42 19.21 64.70
CA SER A 15 -5.22 20.31 65.30
C SER A 15 -4.71 21.11 66.51
N THR A 16 -4.44 22.40 66.25
CA THR A 16 -4.83 23.51 67.13
C THR A 16 -5.60 24.53 66.27
N THR A 17 -6.90 24.61 66.46
CA THR A 17 -7.72 25.74 65.99
C THR A 17 -7.40 26.95 66.85
N ALA A 18 -6.25 27.57 66.60
CA ALA A 18 -6.11 29.00 66.85
C ALA A 18 -6.93 29.69 65.76
N LEU A 19 -7.90 30.53 66.15
CA LEU A 19 -8.45 31.54 65.27
C LEU A 19 -7.27 32.41 64.84
N ALA A 20 -6.68 32.05 63.70
CA ALA A 20 -5.49 32.71 63.18
C ALA A 20 -5.88 34.17 62.97
N GLN A 21 -5.25 35.05 63.74
CA GLN A 21 -5.31 36.47 63.44
C GLN A 21 -4.78 36.63 62.01
N PRO A 22 -5.54 37.23 61.11
CA PRO A 22 -5.16 37.33 59.71
C PRO A 22 -3.82 38.06 59.60
N ALA A 23 -2.83 37.41 58.99
CA ALA A 23 -1.45 37.91 58.92
C ALA A 23 -1.26 38.83 57.70
N THR A 24 -2.18 38.78 56.74
CA THR A 24 -2.19 39.61 55.53
C THR A 24 -3.45 40.45 55.44
N VAL A 25 -3.37 41.60 54.74
CA VAL A 25 -4.53 42.49 54.52
C VAL A 25 -5.68 41.74 53.84
N GLN A 26 -5.39 40.80 52.94
CA GLN A 26 -6.41 40.02 52.24
C GLN A 26 -7.10 38.98 53.14
N GLU A 27 -6.36 38.32 54.03
CA GLU A 27 -6.96 37.47 55.06
C GLU A 27 -7.78 38.28 56.06
N GLN A 28 -7.35 39.51 56.37
CA GLN A 28 -8.05 40.40 57.29
C GLN A 28 -9.37 40.89 56.69
N GLN A 29 -9.38 41.17 55.39
CA GLN A 29 -10.60 41.44 54.62
C GLN A 29 -11.57 40.26 54.64
N GLN A 30 -11.08 39.03 54.37
CA GLN A 30 -11.95 37.86 54.38
C GLN A 30 -12.52 37.56 55.77
N TRP A 31 -11.70 37.65 56.80
CA TRP A 31 -12.13 37.44 58.19
C TRP A 31 -13.19 38.45 58.61
N LEU A 32 -13.01 39.75 58.30
CA LEU A 32 -14.03 40.75 58.62
C LEU A 32 -15.32 40.56 57.80
N LEU A 33 -15.22 40.16 56.52
CA LEU A 33 -16.41 39.81 55.71
C LEU A 33 -17.16 38.62 56.29
N GLU A 34 -16.45 37.65 56.86
CA GLU A 34 -17.02 36.52 57.59
C GLU A 34 -17.71 36.98 58.88
N GLN A 35 -17.09 37.87 59.67
CA GLN A 35 -17.73 38.48 60.85
C GLN A 35 -19.01 39.25 60.50
N VAL A 36 -19.03 39.96 59.37
CA VAL A 36 -20.26 40.59 58.83
C VAL A 36 -21.32 39.54 58.56
N ARG A 37 -21.02 38.46 57.84
CA ARG A 37 -21.99 37.40 57.54
C ARG A 37 -22.48 36.68 58.79
N VAL A 38 -21.60 36.40 59.75
CA VAL A 38 -21.98 35.82 61.05
C VAL A 38 -22.90 36.77 61.80
N GLY A 39 -22.59 38.07 61.83
CA GLY A 39 -23.45 39.09 62.41
C GLY A 39 -24.83 39.12 61.77
N GLU A 40 -24.91 39.08 60.44
CA GLU A 40 -26.16 39.02 59.68
C GLU A 40 -26.96 37.74 59.97
N ALA A 41 -26.30 36.58 60.01
CA ALA A 41 -26.93 35.29 60.29
C ALA A 41 -27.49 35.21 61.72
N MET A 42 -26.83 35.88 62.67
CA MET A 42 -27.22 35.91 64.08
C MET A 42 -28.08 37.13 64.45
N TYR A 43 -28.44 37.98 63.50
CA TYR A 43 -29.14 39.26 63.73
C TYR A 43 -28.41 40.18 64.74
N ARG A 44 -27.07 40.14 64.75
CA ARG A 44 -26.16 40.94 65.59
C ARG A 44 -25.65 42.17 64.83
N GLU A 45 -26.50 43.19 64.76
CA GLU A 45 -26.22 44.47 64.08
C GLU A 45 -24.97 45.18 64.62
N ASP A 46 -24.65 44.98 65.90
CA ASP A 46 -23.44 45.49 66.55
C ASP A 46 -22.18 44.92 65.91
N LEU A 47 -22.16 43.61 65.65
CA LEU A 47 -21.05 42.91 65.02
C LEU A 47 -20.90 43.30 63.54
N VAL A 48 -22.03 43.46 62.83
CA VAL A 48 -22.06 43.91 61.43
C VAL A 48 -21.46 45.30 61.29
N ARG A 49 -21.88 46.25 62.13
CA ARG A 49 -21.40 47.65 62.10
C ARG A 49 -19.90 47.77 62.36
N ASP A 50 -19.39 47.14 63.42
CA ASP A 50 -17.95 47.23 63.76
C ASP A 50 -17.09 46.57 62.68
N SER A 51 -17.54 45.43 62.17
CA SER A 51 -16.81 44.71 61.11
C SER A 51 -16.82 45.48 59.78
N LEU A 52 -17.93 46.12 59.42
CA LEU A 52 -18.03 46.96 58.22
C LEU A 52 -17.18 48.22 58.32
N ALA A 53 -17.19 48.92 59.46
CA ALA A 53 -16.38 50.12 59.65
C ALA A 53 -14.89 49.84 59.44
N ARG A 54 -14.41 48.68 59.93
CA ARG A 54 -13.01 48.24 59.72
C ARG A 54 -12.76 47.85 58.26
N LEU A 55 -13.71 47.19 57.60
CA LEU A 55 -13.61 46.84 56.17
C LEU A 55 -13.54 48.06 55.26
N GLU A 56 -14.32 49.10 55.51
CA GLU A 56 -14.30 50.33 54.72
C GLU A 56 -12.94 51.04 54.77
N LEU A 57 -12.18 50.91 55.88
CA LEU A 57 -10.85 51.49 56.01
C LEU A 57 -9.76 50.71 55.26
N ILE A 58 -9.84 49.38 55.25
CA ILE A 58 -8.78 48.52 54.68
C ILE A 58 -9.07 48.07 53.23
N ALA A 59 -10.33 48.12 52.80
CA ALA A 59 -10.79 47.61 51.52
C ALA A 59 -12.03 48.36 51.00
N PRO A 60 -11.96 49.69 50.82
CA PRO A 60 -13.12 50.52 50.46
C PRO A 60 -13.78 50.13 49.13
N ASN A 61 -13.04 49.45 48.24
CA ASN A 61 -13.50 49.02 46.92
C ASN A 61 -13.89 47.54 46.89
N ASN A 62 -13.97 46.84 48.03
CA ASN A 62 -14.37 45.44 48.02
C ASN A 62 -15.87 45.32 47.68
N PRO A 63 -16.25 44.61 46.60
CA PRO A 63 -17.64 44.55 46.15
C PRO A 63 -18.62 44.01 47.20
N GLN A 64 -18.20 43.04 48.02
CA GLN A 64 -19.06 42.44 49.06
C GLN A 64 -19.18 43.34 50.30
N ALA A 65 -18.11 44.07 50.65
CA ALA A 65 -18.18 45.08 51.70
C ALA A 65 -19.12 46.23 51.29
N LEU A 66 -19.09 46.65 50.02
CA LEU A 66 -20.01 47.64 49.47
C LEU A 66 -21.47 47.17 49.51
N VAL A 67 -21.76 45.90 49.17
CA VAL A 67 -23.13 45.33 49.28
C VAL A 67 -23.63 45.35 50.73
N ALA A 68 -22.80 44.92 51.68
CA ALA A 68 -23.16 44.93 53.09
C ALA A 68 -23.32 46.36 53.64
N SER A 69 -22.49 47.31 53.21
CA SER A 69 -22.64 48.75 53.51
C SER A 69 -23.95 49.33 52.94
N ILE A 70 -24.33 48.96 51.71
CA ILE A 70 -25.64 49.32 51.11
C ILE A 70 -26.78 48.76 51.96
N ARG A 71 -26.72 47.48 52.35
CA ARG A 71 -27.74 46.86 53.21
C ARG A 71 -27.85 47.58 54.55
N GLN A 72 -26.73 47.88 55.19
CA GLN A 72 -26.68 48.61 56.46
C GLN A 72 -27.30 50.01 56.31
N ALA A 73 -26.96 50.73 55.24
CA ALA A 73 -27.51 52.05 54.96
C ALA A 73 -29.03 51.99 54.74
N LEU A 74 -29.54 50.95 54.07
CA LEU A 74 -30.98 50.73 53.90
C LEU A 74 -31.69 50.41 55.22
N LEU A 75 -31.10 49.57 56.09
CA LEU A 75 -31.62 49.29 57.43
C LEU A 75 -31.67 50.55 58.30
N GLU A 76 -30.69 51.44 58.14
CA GLU A 76 -30.61 52.74 58.83
C GLU A 76 -31.47 53.84 58.17
N LYS A 77 -32.22 53.52 57.12
CA LYS A 77 -33.05 54.45 56.34
C LYS A 77 -32.26 55.59 55.66
N LYS A 78 -30.97 55.40 55.42
CA LYS A 78 -30.07 56.34 54.71
C LYS A 78 -30.03 56.02 53.21
N THR A 79 -31.12 56.25 52.51
CA THR A 79 -31.28 55.83 51.10
C THR A 79 -30.34 56.55 50.13
N ASP A 80 -29.97 57.80 50.41
CA ASP A 80 -29.03 58.56 49.58
C ASP A 80 -27.63 57.94 49.62
N LEU A 81 -27.16 57.57 50.82
CA LEU A 81 -25.90 56.84 51.02
C LEU A 81 -25.93 55.49 50.30
N ALA A 82 -27.04 54.76 50.37
CA ALA A 82 -27.21 53.50 49.64
C ALA A 82 -27.11 53.68 48.11
N ARG A 83 -27.69 54.77 47.54
CA ARG A 83 -27.56 55.09 46.11
C ARG A 83 -26.13 55.46 45.71
N GLU A 84 -25.45 56.24 46.54
CA GLU A 84 -24.04 56.60 46.33
C GLU A 84 -23.14 55.35 46.31
N ARG A 85 -23.29 54.48 47.31
CA ARG A 85 -22.54 53.22 47.39
C ARG A 85 -22.88 52.26 46.24
N LEU A 86 -24.13 52.24 45.76
CA LEU A 86 -24.51 51.47 44.57
C LEU A 86 -23.82 52.00 43.31
N ALA A 87 -23.81 53.32 43.10
CA ALA A 87 -23.12 53.92 41.96
C ALA A 87 -21.62 53.63 42.00
N HIS A 88 -21.01 53.65 43.18
CA HIS A 88 -19.62 53.27 43.37
C HIS A 88 -19.39 51.78 43.06
N LEU A 89 -20.26 50.88 43.54
CA LEU A 89 -20.19 49.45 43.23
C LEU A 89 -20.34 49.19 41.72
N GLN A 90 -21.16 49.96 41.02
CA GLN A 90 -21.33 49.85 39.57
C GLN A 90 -20.08 50.27 38.79
N GLN A 91 -19.31 51.23 39.30
CA GLN A 91 -18.01 51.60 38.72
C GLN A 91 -16.93 50.56 39.00
N VAL A 92 -16.88 50.05 40.23
CA VAL A 92 -15.82 49.13 40.68
C VAL A 92 -16.03 47.70 40.16
N ALA A 93 -17.27 47.25 40.01
CA ALA A 93 -17.58 45.87 39.65
C ALA A 93 -18.86 45.73 38.81
N PRO A 94 -18.89 46.25 37.56
CA PRO A 94 -20.09 46.42 36.72
C PRO A 94 -20.84 45.13 36.36
N ASP A 95 -20.17 43.98 36.30
CA ASP A 95 -20.79 42.68 35.93
C ASP A 95 -20.87 41.69 37.11
N SER A 96 -20.57 42.16 38.33
CA SER A 96 -20.45 41.30 39.49
C SER A 96 -21.80 40.81 40.03
N GLY A 97 -21.80 39.61 40.62
CA GLY A 97 -22.95 39.13 41.41
C GLY A 97 -23.28 40.06 42.58
N ALA A 98 -22.27 40.73 43.15
CA ALA A 98 -22.43 41.75 44.18
C ALA A 98 -23.29 42.93 43.68
N LEU A 99 -23.04 43.44 42.47
CA LEU A 99 -23.87 44.50 41.90
C LEU A 99 -25.32 44.07 41.72
N ARG A 100 -25.57 42.86 41.18
CA ARG A 100 -26.93 42.32 41.05
C ARG A 100 -27.64 42.19 42.41
N GLN A 101 -26.92 41.71 43.43
CA GLN A 101 -27.44 41.62 44.80
C GLN A 101 -27.79 43.01 45.38
N ALA A 102 -26.91 43.99 45.20
CA ALA A 102 -27.16 45.37 45.63
C ALA A 102 -28.34 46.01 44.87
N GLN A 103 -28.47 45.77 43.57
CA GLN A 103 -29.63 46.23 42.78
C GLN A 103 -30.94 45.60 43.29
N SER A 104 -30.93 44.30 43.63
CA SER A 104 -32.08 43.63 44.26
C SER A 104 -32.43 44.24 45.64
N LEU A 105 -31.44 44.56 46.47
CA LEU A 105 -31.65 45.25 47.76
C LEU A 105 -32.27 46.63 47.57
N MET A 106 -31.84 47.38 46.56
CA MET A 106 -32.37 48.70 46.23
C MET A 106 -33.78 48.62 45.64
N LYS A 107 -34.06 47.58 44.83
CA LYS A 107 -35.39 47.28 44.28
C LYS A 107 -36.41 46.98 45.38
N LEU A 108 -36.00 46.38 46.49
CA LEU A 108 -36.89 46.18 47.66
C LEU A 108 -37.38 47.47 48.34
N GLN A 109 -36.79 48.62 48.03
CA GLN A 109 -37.28 49.92 48.52
C GLN A 109 -38.42 50.48 47.66
N ASP A 110 -38.63 49.95 46.45
CA ASP A 110 -39.73 50.35 45.58
C ASP A 110 -41.08 49.77 46.09
N PRO A 111 -42.12 50.61 46.26
CA PRO A 111 -43.43 50.16 46.74
C PRO A 111 -44.05 49.03 45.91
N GLN A 112 -43.82 48.97 44.58
CA GLN A 112 -44.36 47.88 43.77
C GLN A 112 -43.69 46.54 44.09
N SER A 113 -42.37 46.55 44.24
CA SER A 113 -41.59 45.35 44.59
C SER A 113 -41.93 44.84 45.99
N GLN A 114 -42.20 45.73 46.96
CA GLN A 114 -42.70 45.35 48.28
C GLN A 114 -44.08 44.68 48.22
N LYS A 115 -44.99 45.21 47.40
CA LYS A 115 -46.32 44.63 47.19
C LYS A 115 -46.23 43.23 46.57
N ALA A 116 -45.36 43.05 45.58
CA ALA A 116 -45.11 41.75 44.96
C ALA A 116 -44.55 40.73 45.97
N LEU A 117 -43.59 41.14 46.82
CA LEU A 117 -43.05 40.25 47.85
C LEU A 117 -44.12 39.81 48.87
N GLN A 118 -44.99 40.73 49.30
CA GLN A 118 -46.11 40.38 50.19
C GLN A 118 -47.12 39.43 49.51
N GLN A 119 -47.36 39.61 48.21
CA GLN A 119 -48.19 38.70 47.43
C GLN A 119 -47.58 37.29 47.35
N ALA A 120 -46.26 37.18 47.16
CA ALA A 120 -45.56 35.90 47.18
C ALA A 120 -45.73 35.17 48.52
N ARG A 121 -45.64 35.90 49.64
CA ARG A 121 -45.86 35.36 50.99
C ARG A 121 -47.29 34.87 51.21
N LEU A 122 -48.28 35.59 50.69
CA LEU A 122 -49.68 35.16 50.74
C LEU A 122 -49.91 33.85 49.95
N PHE A 123 -49.30 33.70 48.76
CA PHE A 123 -49.38 32.44 48.02
C PHE A 123 -48.73 31.28 48.78
N ALA A 124 -47.56 31.50 49.40
CA ALA A 124 -46.90 30.49 50.22
C ALA A 124 -47.78 30.04 51.40
N ALA A 125 -48.42 30.99 52.10
CA ALA A 125 -49.33 30.70 53.20
C ALA A 125 -50.60 29.95 52.75
N ALA A 126 -51.06 30.18 51.51
CA ALA A 126 -52.21 29.50 50.91
C ALA A 126 -51.90 28.10 50.36
N GLY A 127 -50.68 27.57 50.56
CA GLY A 127 -50.28 26.26 50.03
C GLY A 127 -50.03 26.25 48.51
N ARG A 128 -49.70 27.41 47.93
CA ARG A 128 -49.42 27.62 46.50
C ARG A 128 -47.93 27.98 46.28
N PRO A 129 -47.00 27.01 46.46
CA PRO A 129 -45.57 27.29 46.45
C PRO A 129 -45.04 27.61 45.05
N GLU A 130 -45.60 27.04 43.98
CA GLU A 130 -45.18 27.33 42.60
C GLU A 130 -45.38 28.81 42.24
N GLU A 131 -46.58 29.36 42.50
CA GLU A 131 -46.89 30.77 42.22
C GLU A 131 -46.09 31.72 43.10
N SER A 132 -45.85 31.33 44.36
CA SER A 132 -44.97 32.09 45.25
C SER A 132 -43.54 32.14 44.70
N THR A 133 -42.95 31.00 44.32
CA THR A 133 -41.58 30.96 43.77
C THR A 133 -41.43 31.73 42.48
N ALA A 134 -42.44 31.73 41.60
CA ALA A 134 -42.41 32.50 40.36
C ALA A 134 -42.28 34.01 40.61
N ILE A 135 -42.95 34.54 41.65
CA ILE A 135 -42.82 35.95 42.04
C ILE A 135 -41.43 36.22 42.62
N PHE A 136 -40.88 35.34 43.45
CA PHE A 136 -39.51 35.48 43.95
C PHE A 136 -38.48 35.50 42.81
N GLU A 137 -38.62 34.61 41.82
CA GLU A 137 -37.74 34.55 40.64
C GLU A 137 -37.89 35.79 39.76
N GLN A 138 -39.10 36.33 39.60
CA GLN A 138 -39.31 37.59 38.88
C GLN A 138 -38.69 38.80 39.61
N LEU A 139 -38.73 38.79 40.95
CA LEU A 139 -38.18 39.89 41.74
C LEU A 139 -36.65 39.88 41.76
N PHE A 140 -36.02 38.71 41.93
CA PHE A 140 -34.60 38.59 42.27
C PHE A 140 -33.77 37.69 41.34
N GLY A 141 -34.40 36.98 40.40
CA GLY A 141 -33.73 35.98 39.56
C GLY A 141 -33.03 34.91 40.41
N ASP A 142 -31.83 34.52 40.01
CA ASP A 142 -30.98 33.55 40.74
C ASP A 142 -30.18 34.18 41.90
N ALA A 143 -30.41 35.45 42.24
CA ALA A 143 -29.62 36.19 43.24
C ALA A 143 -30.50 36.88 44.31
N PRO A 144 -31.00 36.13 45.31
CA PRO A 144 -31.70 36.71 46.45
C PRO A 144 -30.86 37.81 47.15
N PRO A 145 -31.50 38.91 47.60
CA PRO A 145 -30.80 40.10 48.08
C PRO A 145 -30.09 39.90 49.42
N ASP A 146 -30.60 39.02 50.29
CA ASP A 146 -30.07 38.76 51.63
C ASP A 146 -30.34 37.33 52.12
N PHE A 147 -29.75 36.99 53.27
CA PHE A 147 -29.87 35.68 53.91
C PHE A 147 -31.32 35.30 54.23
N ALA A 148 -32.09 36.22 54.82
CA ALA A 148 -33.46 35.95 55.24
C ALA A 148 -34.37 35.63 54.04
N THR A 149 -34.25 36.40 52.96
CA THR A 149 -35.00 36.22 51.71
C THR A 149 -34.58 34.93 51.00
N ALA A 150 -33.28 34.59 51.01
CA ALA A 150 -32.79 33.33 50.45
C ALA A 150 -33.35 32.12 51.20
N LEU A 151 -33.31 32.13 52.54
CA LEU A 151 -33.85 31.04 53.35
C LEU A 151 -35.37 30.90 53.19
N GLU A 152 -36.09 32.02 53.12
CA GLU A 152 -37.54 32.05 52.85
C GLU A 152 -37.89 31.44 51.48
N TYR A 153 -37.23 31.89 50.41
CA TYR A 153 -37.41 31.36 49.07
C TYR A 153 -37.16 29.85 49.00
N LEU A 154 -36.06 29.37 49.60
CA LEU A 154 -35.72 27.95 49.62
C LEU A 154 -36.74 27.12 50.40
N ARG A 155 -37.25 27.61 51.53
CA ARG A 155 -38.32 26.94 52.30
C ARG A 155 -39.58 26.77 51.47
N ILE A 156 -40.01 27.80 50.74
CA ILE A 156 -41.20 27.75 49.88
C ILE A 156 -40.97 26.77 48.73
N ARG A 157 -39.83 26.88 48.04
CA ARG A 157 -39.44 26.03 46.91
C ARG A 157 -39.36 24.55 47.29
N SER A 158 -39.02 24.24 48.55
CA SER A 158 -38.99 22.86 49.06
C SER A 158 -40.36 22.17 49.05
N ASN A 159 -41.45 22.93 49.01
CA ASN A 159 -42.81 22.38 48.96
C ASN A 159 -43.28 22.07 47.52
N ILE A 160 -42.49 22.43 46.49
CA ILE A 160 -42.78 22.07 45.10
C ILE A 160 -42.33 20.62 44.84
N THR A 161 -43.21 19.83 44.24
CA THR A 161 -42.95 18.42 43.95
C THR A 161 -41.67 18.25 43.11
N GLY A 162 -40.76 17.40 43.58
CA GLY A 162 -39.49 17.09 42.90
C GLY A 162 -38.33 18.06 43.12
N GLN A 163 -38.54 19.20 43.80
CA GLN A 163 -37.48 20.22 43.97
C GLN A 163 -36.64 20.07 45.25
N ARG A 164 -37.07 19.24 46.21
CA ARG A 164 -36.42 19.07 47.52
C ARG A 164 -34.93 18.71 47.47
N PRO A 165 -34.46 17.76 46.63
CA PRO A 165 -33.03 17.44 46.56
C PRO A 165 -32.17 18.66 46.19
N ARG A 166 -32.63 19.45 45.22
CA ARG A 166 -31.92 20.67 44.79
C ARG A 166 -31.90 21.74 45.87
N VAL A 167 -33.02 21.91 46.57
CA VAL A 167 -33.13 22.85 47.69
C VAL A 167 -32.20 22.46 48.84
N ILE A 168 -32.05 21.17 49.15
CA ILE A 168 -31.12 20.70 50.19
C ILE A 168 -29.69 21.11 49.88
N GLU A 169 -29.23 20.95 48.64
CA GLU A 169 -27.87 21.36 48.26
C GLU A 169 -27.70 22.89 48.31
N GLN A 170 -28.73 23.66 47.95
CA GLN A 170 -28.72 25.12 48.09
C GLN A 170 -28.70 25.57 49.56
N LEU A 171 -29.44 24.90 50.45
CA LEU A 171 -29.41 25.18 51.90
C LEU A 171 -28.06 24.83 52.54
N ARG A 172 -27.36 23.79 52.05
CA ARG A 172 -25.99 23.48 52.50
C ARG A 172 -24.98 24.53 52.06
N ALA A 173 -25.09 24.98 50.81
CA ALA A 173 -24.28 26.09 50.34
C ALA A 173 -24.55 27.34 51.19
N LEU A 174 -25.81 27.58 51.57
CA LEU A 174 -26.18 28.69 52.45
C LEU A 174 -25.64 28.52 53.88
N ASP A 175 -25.69 27.33 54.49
CA ASP A 175 -25.10 27.05 55.82
C ASP A 175 -23.59 27.27 55.83
N SER A 176 -22.89 26.90 54.74
CA SER A 176 -21.45 27.13 54.62
C SER A 176 -21.08 28.62 54.51
N GLN A 177 -21.97 29.45 53.96
CA GLN A 177 -21.78 30.89 53.85
C GLN A 177 -22.16 31.64 55.12
N TYR A 178 -23.08 31.08 55.91
CA TYR A 178 -23.65 31.67 57.12
C TYR A 178 -23.65 30.65 58.28
N PRO A 179 -22.47 30.25 58.78
CA PRO A 179 -22.36 29.21 59.80
C PRO A 179 -22.98 29.66 61.13
N GLY A 180 -23.64 28.74 61.85
CA GLY A 180 -24.14 28.97 63.21
C GLY A 180 -25.62 29.38 63.32
N ASN A 181 -26.38 29.45 62.22
CA ASN A 181 -27.82 29.73 62.28
C ASN A 181 -28.64 28.46 62.59
N ALA A 182 -29.21 28.40 63.80
CA ALA A 182 -30.00 27.24 64.25
C ALA A 182 -31.26 27.01 63.39
N GLY A 183 -31.96 28.06 62.96
CA GLY A 183 -33.20 27.94 62.18
C GLY A 183 -33.00 27.41 60.75
N LEU A 184 -31.89 27.76 60.11
CA LEU A 184 -31.48 27.19 58.82
C LEU A 184 -31.20 25.69 58.98
N ARG A 185 -30.40 25.32 59.99
CA ARG A 185 -30.04 23.92 60.24
C ARG A 185 -31.25 23.07 60.61
N GLN A 186 -32.21 23.60 61.37
CA GLN A 186 -33.49 22.94 61.62
C GLN A 186 -34.28 22.69 60.33
N THR A 187 -34.37 23.69 59.45
CA THR A 187 -35.00 23.55 58.12
C THR A 187 -34.31 22.46 57.29
N LEU A 188 -32.98 22.43 57.31
CA LEU A 188 -32.18 21.43 56.61
C LEU A 188 -32.45 20.01 57.15
N VAL A 189 -32.51 19.84 58.47
CA VAL A 189 -32.83 18.55 59.13
C VAL A 189 -34.19 18.03 58.68
N ASP A 190 -35.22 18.87 58.67
CA ASP A 190 -36.57 18.46 58.29
C ASP A 190 -36.65 17.98 56.83
N LEU A 191 -36.00 18.70 55.93
CA LEU A 191 -35.95 18.32 54.52
C LEU A 191 -35.14 17.03 54.30
N LEU A 192 -34.03 16.86 55.03
CA LEU A 192 -33.22 15.64 54.96
C LEU A 192 -34.03 14.41 55.42
N PHE A 193 -34.82 14.52 56.50
CA PHE A 193 -35.70 13.41 56.91
C PHE A 193 -36.80 13.12 55.88
N ARG A 194 -37.43 14.15 55.28
CA ARG A 194 -38.46 13.98 54.25
C ARG A 194 -37.91 13.31 52.97
N GLU A 195 -36.65 13.56 52.63
CA GLU A 195 -35.93 12.92 51.53
C GLU A 195 -35.26 11.60 51.92
N LYS A 196 -35.57 11.05 53.10
CA LYS A 196 -35.01 9.78 53.62
C LYS A 196 -33.48 9.78 53.76
N ARG A 197 -32.87 10.95 53.95
CA ARG A 197 -31.42 11.19 54.16
C ARG A 197 -31.08 11.30 55.65
N ALA A 198 -31.52 10.32 56.44
CA ALA A 198 -31.43 10.37 57.90
C ALA A 198 -30.00 10.49 58.49
N PRO A 199 -28.95 9.83 57.96
CA PRO A 199 -27.59 10.00 58.49
C PRO A 199 -27.10 11.44 58.39
N GLU A 200 -27.46 12.13 57.32
CA GLU A 200 -27.11 13.53 57.11
C GLU A 200 -27.92 14.45 58.02
N ALA A 201 -29.19 14.13 58.28
CA ALA A 201 -30.02 14.85 59.25
C ALA A 201 -29.47 14.73 60.68
N LEU A 202 -29.04 13.53 61.09
CA LEU A 202 -28.46 13.27 62.41
C LEU A 202 -27.16 14.05 62.62
N ALA A 203 -26.30 14.16 61.61
CA ALA A 203 -25.07 14.95 61.70
C ALA A 203 -25.35 16.45 61.93
N VAL A 204 -26.41 16.99 61.33
CA VAL A 204 -26.82 18.39 61.56
C VAL A 204 -27.46 18.55 62.95
N LEU A 205 -28.24 17.57 63.42
CA LEU A 205 -28.78 17.54 64.78
C LEU A 205 -27.68 17.50 65.85
N GLU A 206 -26.59 16.76 65.62
CA GLU A 206 -25.42 16.77 66.50
C GLU A 206 -24.79 18.16 66.63
N GLN A 207 -24.76 18.93 65.55
CA GLN A 207 -24.28 20.32 65.58
C GLN A 207 -25.26 21.26 66.30
N LEU A 208 -26.57 20.99 66.24
CA LEU A 208 -27.58 21.74 66.99
C LEU A 208 -27.58 21.39 68.48
N ALA A 209 -27.15 20.18 68.84
CA ALA A 209 -27.06 19.73 70.23
C ALA A 209 -26.10 20.56 71.09
N THR A 210 -25.09 21.18 70.47
CA THR A 210 -24.11 22.05 71.14
C THR A 210 -24.61 23.47 71.37
N ASP A 211 -25.72 23.88 70.75
CA ASP A 211 -26.36 25.17 70.96
C ASP A 211 -27.41 25.05 72.09
N PRO A 212 -27.22 25.73 73.24
CA PRO A 212 -28.17 25.67 74.36
C PRO A 212 -29.61 26.05 73.99
N GLN A 213 -29.81 26.91 72.98
CA GLN A 213 -31.15 27.34 72.55
C GLN A 213 -31.81 26.37 71.58
N ALA A 214 -31.05 25.52 70.88
CA ALA A 214 -31.57 24.58 69.89
C ALA A 214 -31.55 23.10 70.34
N SER A 215 -30.82 22.78 71.42
CA SER A 215 -30.55 21.40 71.88
C SER A 215 -31.82 20.60 72.18
N ASN A 216 -32.85 21.19 72.81
CA ASN A 216 -34.11 20.49 73.12
C ASN A 216 -34.92 20.18 71.85
N ALA A 217 -35.03 21.13 70.92
CA ALA A 217 -35.71 20.90 69.65
C ALA A 217 -34.98 19.84 68.79
N ALA A 218 -33.65 19.79 68.88
CA ALA A 218 -32.85 18.75 68.24
C ALA A 218 -33.11 17.37 68.88
N ALA A 219 -33.23 17.31 70.21
CA ALA A 219 -33.55 16.09 70.95
C ALA A 219 -34.94 15.53 70.58
N ASP A 220 -35.97 16.38 70.49
CA ASP A 220 -37.33 15.94 70.14
C ASP A 220 -37.36 15.34 68.72
N ARG A 221 -36.70 16.00 67.77
CA ARG A 221 -36.66 15.52 66.38
C ARG A 221 -35.90 14.21 66.23
N GLU A 222 -34.78 14.06 66.95
CA GLU A 222 -34.03 12.80 66.94
C GLU A 222 -34.82 11.67 67.62
N TYR A 223 -35.51 11.96 68.73
CA TYR A 223 -36.37 11.01 69.43
C TYR A 223 -37.48 10.45 68.53
N GLU A 224 -38.20 11.33 67.82
CA GLU A 224 -39.23 10.92 66.85
C GLU A 224 -38.68 9.99 65.78
N TYR A 225 -37.50 10.32 65.22
CA TYR A 225 -36.86 9.48 64.22
C TYR A 225 -36.48 8.10 64.80
N LEU A 226 -35.86 8.04 65.98
CA LEU A 226 -35.46 6.78 66.59
C LEU A 226 -36.65 5.85 66.90
N HIS A 227 -37.83 6.42 67.17
CA HIS A 227 -39.05 5.65 67.38
C HIS A 227 -39.59 5.00 66.10
N THR A 228 -39.22 5.50 64.91
CA THR A 228 -39.60 4.89 63.63
C THR A 228 -38.69 3.75 63.19
N LEU A 229 -37.56 3.54 63.87
CA LEU A 229 -36.56 2.56 63.47
C LEU A 229 -36.94 1.14 63.91
N PRO A 230 -36.58 0.11 63.12
CA PRO A 230 -36.79 -1.27 63.50
C PRO A 230 -35.95 -1.64 64.73
N VAL A 231 -36.43 -2.63 65.49
CA VAL A 231 -35.72 -3.15 66.67
C VAL A 231 -34.53 -4.00 66.23
N ASP A 232 -33.37 -3.37 66.11
CA ASP A 232 -32.09 -4.00 65.79
C ASP A 232 -30.94 -3.51 66.70
N ARG A 233 -29.74 -4.09 66.56
CA ARG A 233 -28.57 -3.69 67.36
C ARG A 233 -28.15 -2.23 67.15
N LYS A 234 -28.35 -1.69 65.94
CA LYS A 234 -27.97 -0.30 65.61
C LYS A 234 -28.93 0.68 66.26
N THR A 235 -30.24 0.39 66.25
CA THR A 235 -31.25 1.21 66.93
C THR A 235 -31.02 1.24 68.44
N VAL A 236 -30.63 0.13 69.06
CA VAL A 236 -30.23 0.10 70.48
C VAL A 236 -28.99 0.95 70.76
N GLN A 237 -27.98 0.93 69.90
CA GLN A 237 -26.82 1.83 70.00
C GLN A 237 -27.20 3.30 69.80
N ALA A 238 -28.14 3.58 68.89
CA ALA A 238 -28.63 4.92 68.63
C ALA A 238 -29.40 5.49 69.82
N TRP A 239 -30.25 4.69 70.48
CA TRP A 239 -30.90 5.06 71.73
C TRP A 239 -29.90 5.35 72.86
N GLN A 240 -28.82 4.55 72.98
CA GLN A 240 -27.75 4.81 73.95
C GLN A 240 -27.01 6.12 73.65
N ALA A 241 -26.70 6.39 72.38
CA ALA A 241 -26.05 7.63 71.95
C ALA A 241 -26.94 8.86 72.21
N PHE A 242 -28.24 8.76 71.90
CA PHE A 242 -29.24 9.79 72.15
C PHE A 242 -29.27 10.22 73.63
N ILE A 243 -29.38 9.24 74.54
CA ILE A 243 -29.41 9.49 75.99
C ILE A 243 -28.13 10.20 76.46
N LYS A 244 -26.97 9.84 75.89
CA LYS A 244 -25.69 10.48 76.21
C LYS A 244 -25.59 11.92 75.66
N ARG A 245 -26.15 12.17 74.47
CA ARG A 245 -26.03 13.46 73.77
C ARG A 245 -26.94 14.53 74.35
N TYR A 246 -28.15 14.17 74.80
CA TYR A 246 -29.14 15.11 75.34
C TYR A 246 -29.47 14.84 76.81
N PRO A 247 -28.50 14.89 77.74
CA PRO A 247 -28.72 14.49 79.14
C PRO A 247 -29.77 15.35 79.87
N ALA A 248 -30.06 16.55 79.37
CA ALA A 248 -31.04 17.48 79.95
C ALA A 248 -32.41 17.48 79.25
N SER A 249 -32.62 16.64 78.21
CA SER A 249 -33.87 16.62 77.46
C SER A 249 -35.01 15.89 78.22
N PRO A 250 -36.25 16.39 78.18
CA PRO A 250 -37.42 15.69 78.74
C PRO A 250 -37.66 14.29 78.15
N THR A 251 -37.25 14.03 76.90
CA THR A 251 -37.50 12.76 76.18
C THR A 251 -36.59 11.60 76.63
N VAL A 252 -35.58 11.85 77.48
CA VAL A 252 -34.63 10.83 77.96
C VAL A 252 -35.29 9.73 78.80
N LEU A 253 -36.35 10.05 79.57
CA LEU A 253 -37.02 9.05 80.42
C LEU A 253 -37.69 7.95 79.59
N GLU A 254 -38.39 8.35 78.52
CA GLU A 254 -39.11 7.42 77.65
C GLU A 254 -38.15 6.68 76.69
N ALA A 255 -37.06 7.34 76.28
CA ALA A 255 -35.97 6.70 75.55
C ALA A 255 -35.34 5.53 76.34
N ASN A 256 -35.16 5.69 77.66
CA ASN A 256 -34.65 4.62 78.52
C ASN A 256 -35.57 3.39 78.60
N LYS A 257 -36.89 3.58 78.71
CA LYS A 257 -37.86 2.47 78.72
C LYS A 257 -37.86 1.71 77.40
N THR A 258 -37.81 2.45 76.30
CA THR A 258 -37.76 1.89 74.94
C THR A 258 -36.49 1.07 74.74
N LEU A 259 -35.33 1.60 75.16
CA LEU A 259 -34.05 0.92 75.12
C LEU A 259 -34.08 -0.44 75.85
N GLN A 260 -34.63 -0.50 77.07
CA GLN A 260 -34.73 -1.75 77.83
C GLN A 260 -35.61 -2.80 77.13
N THR A 261 -36.71 -2.36 76.54
CA THR A 261 -37.64 -3.25 75.82
C THR A 261 -36.98 -3.82 74.56
N GLN A 262 -36.31 -2.97 73.79
CA GLN A 262 -35.59 -3.38 72.59
C GLN A 262 -34.41 -4.33 72.90
N GLN A 263 -33.67 -4.10 74.00
CA GLN A 263 -32.60 -4.99 74.44
C GLN A 263 -33.09 -6.41 74.76
N ARG A 264 -34.30 -6.55 75.34
CA ARG A 264 -34.91 -7.87 75.59
C ARG A 264 -35.27 -8.60 74.30
N LEU A 265 -35.84 -7.90 73.32
CA LEU A 265 -36.19 -8.49 72.02
C LEU A 265 -34.95 -8.95 71.24
N LEU A 266 -33.85 -8.20 71.32
CA LEU A 266 -32.57 -8.58 70.69
C LEU A 266 -31.86 -9.76 71.34
N ALA A 267 -32.24 -10.12 72.56
CA ALA A 267 -31.75 -11.32 73.21
C ALA A 267 -32.47 -12.59 72.72
N ASP A 268 -33.62 -12.49 72.02
CA ASP A 268 -34.34 -13.64 71.47
C ASP A 268 -33.84 -13.99 70.04
N PRO A 269 -33.26 -15.19 69.83
CA PRO A 269 -32.79 -15.63 68.52
C PRO A 269 -33.88 -15.69 67.43
N ALA A 270 -35.14 -15.92 67.79
CA ALA A 270 -36.23 -15.98 66.83
C ALA A 270 -36.61 -14.59 66.30
N TRP A 271 -36.50 -13.55 67.13
CA TRP A 271 -36.72 -12.17 66.72
C TRP A 271 -35.62 -11.70 65.76
N LEU A 272 -34.37 -12.03 66.08
CA LEU A 272 -33.20 -11.76 65.22
C LEU A 272 -33.36 -12.40 63.84
N ALA A 273 -33.84 -13.64 63.77
CA ALA A 273 -34.14 -14.30 62.49
C ALA A 273 -35.23 -13.55 61.70
N GLY A 274 -36.30 -13.12 62.37
CA GLY A 274 -37.39 -12.37 61.73
C GLY A 274 -36.95 -11.02 61.18
N ALA A 275 -36.18 -10.26 61.96
CA ALA A 275 -35.62 -8.98 61.55
C ALA A 275 -34.66 -9.13 60.36
N GLN A 276 -33.77 -10.13 60.39
CA GLN A 276 -32.87 -10.43 59.28
C GLN A 276 -33.65 -10.82 58.01
N GLY A 277 -34.71 -11.60 58.16
CA GLY A 277 -35.59 -11.98 57.05
C GLY A 277 -36.29 -10.78 56.41
N LYS A 278 -36.87 -9.88 57.20
CA LYS A 278 -37.52 -8.65 56.71
C LYS A 278 -36.51 -7.76 55.97
N GLN A 279 -35.32 -7.57 56.54
CA GLN A 279 -34.26 -6.76 55.95
C GLN A 279 -33.79 -7.29 54.58
N MET A 280 -33.65 -8.61 54.42
CA MET A 280 -33.30 -9.21 53.13
C MET A 280 -34.34 -8.91 52.04
N ILE A 281 -35.63 -8.90 52.41
CA ILE A 281 -36.72 -8.52 51.50
C ILE A 281 -36.69 -7.03 51.18
N GLU A 282 -36.41 -6.14 52.11
CA GLU A 282 -36.28 -4.72 51.78
C GLU A 282 -35.08 -4.45 50.87
N GLN A 283 -33.96 -5.14 51.09
CA GLN A 283 -32.72 -5.00 50.30
C GLN A 283 -32.75 -5.67 48.92
N GLN A 284 -33.87 -6.29 48.54
CA GLN A 284 -34.00 -7.05 47.29
C GLN A 284 -32.97 -8.18 47.12
N ARG A 285 -32.52 -8.78 48.23
CA ARG A 285 -31.48 -9.83 48.23
C ARG A 285 -32.04 -11.18 48.67
N THR A 286 -31.64 -12.23 47.96
CA THR A 286 -31.79 -13.66 48.35
C THR A 286 -33.14 -14.05 48.98
N PRO A 287 -34.26 -13.99 48.21
CA PRO A 287 -35.61 -14.22 48.74
C PRO A 287 -35.82 -15.62 49.35
N VAL A 288 -35.07 -16.63 48.88
CA VAL A 288 -35.09 -18.01 49.41
C VAL A 288 -34.56 -18.07 50.85
N VAL A 289 -33.47 -17.35 51.15
CA VAL A 289 -32.88 -17.33 52.50
C VAL A 289 -33.79 -16.56 53.46
N ALA A 290 -34.37 -15.46 53.00
CA ALA A 290 -35.33 -14.67 53.75
C ALA A 290 -36.56 -15.49 54.15
N GLU A 291 -37.11 -16.32 53.25
CA GLU A 291 -38.23 -17.22 53.54
C GLU A 291 -37.92 -18.15 54.74
N GLY A 292 -36.75 -18.79 54.74
CA GLY A 292 -36.35 -19.70 55.82
C GLY A 292 -36.25 -19.02 57.19
N LEU A 293 -35.74 -17.78 57.21
CA LEU A 293 -35.61 -16.97 58.42
C LEU A 293 -36.97 -16.47 58.94
N LEU A 294 -37.84 -16.01 58.04
CA LEU A 294 -39.19 -15.52 58.39
C LEU A 294 -40.07 -16.63 58.94
N ARG A 295 -40.05 -17.83 58.33
CA ARG A 295 -40.80 -19.00 58.85
C ARG A 295 -40.37 -19.38 60.27
N ARG A 296 -39.07 -19.25 60.60
CA ARG A 296 -38.55 -19.51 61.96
C ARG A 296 -39.08 -18.50 62.98
N ALA A 297 -39.11 -17.22 62.61
CA ALA A 297 -39.61 -16.15 63.48
C ALA A 297 -41.12 -16.27 63.73
N ILE A 298 -41.91 -16.56 62.70
CA ILE A 298 -43.37 -16.76 62.79
C ILE A 298 -43.73 -17.85 63.81
N LYS A 299 -42.90 -18.89 63.95
CA LYS A 299 -43.14 -19.95 64.95
C LYS A 299 -43.12 -19.43 66.39
N ARG A 300 -42.32 -18.41 66.69
CA ARG A 300 -42.19 -17.81 68.03
C ARG A 300 -43.10 -16.58 68.21
N TYR A 301 -43.35 -15.85 67.13
CA TYR A 301 -44.18 -14.65 67.09
C TYR A 301 -45.32 -14.82 66.06
N PRO A 302 -46.27 -15.72 66.31
CA PRO A 302 -47.31 -16.09 65.34
C PRO A 302 -48.35 -14.99 65.08
N ASP A 303 -48.34 -13.94 65.88
CA ASP A 303 -49.30 -12.84 65.83
C ASP A 303 -48.71 -11.53 65.31
N ASP A 304 -47.44 -11.52 64.87
CA ASP A 304 -46.87 -10.35 64.18
C ASP A 304 -47.28 -10.39 62.68
N PRO A 305 -48.23 -9.53 62.24
CA PRO A 305 -48.72 -9.52 60.86
C PRO A 305 -47.62 -9.15 59.85
N SER A 306 -46.64 -8.34 60.26
CA SER A 306 -45.56 -7.89 59.38
C SER A 306 -44.57 -9.01 59.00
N LEU A 307 -44.46 -10.07 59.80
CA LEU A 307 -43.71 -11.28 59.44
C LEU A 307 -44.37 -12.06 58.29
N TYR A 308 -45.71 -12.16 58.31
CA TYR A 308 -46.45 -12.79 57.22
C TYR A 308 -46.42 -11.93 55.96
N GLY A 309 -46.52 -10.61 56.08
CA GLY A 309 -46.37 -9.68 54.95
C GLY A 309 -45.02 -9.81 54.25
N ALA A 310 -43.92 -9.87 55.02
CA ALA A 310 -42.58 -10.06 54.46
C ALA A 310 -42.40 -11.45 53.83
N LEU A 311 -43.02 -12.49 54.39
CA LEU A 311 -43.00 -13.83 53.81
C LEU A 311 -43.77 -13.89 52.49
N GLY A 312 -44.92 -13.21 52.40
CA GLY A 312 -45.68 -13.07 51.16
C GLY A 312 -44.85 -12.39 50.06
N LEU A 313 -44.14 -11.31 50.39
CA LEU A 313 -43.23 -10.63 49.47
C LEU A 313 -42.04 -11.50 49.03
N ALA A 314 -41.50 -12.32 49.94
CA ALA A 314 -40.44 -13.28 49.64
C ALA A 314 -40.90 -14.32 48.60
N LEU A 315 -42.12 -14.82 48.75
CA LEU A 315 -42.72 -15.81 47.85
C LEU A 315 -43.09 -15.19 46.48
N LEU A 316 -43.64 -13.97 46.50
CA LEU A 316 -43.98 -13.20 45.30
C LEU A 316 -42.77 -13.00 44.39
N ARG A 317 -41.61 -12.64 44.97
CA ARG A 317 -40.35 -12.47 44.23
C ARG A 317 -39.71 -13.75 43.74
N GLN A 318 -40.08 -14.89 44.34
CA GLN A 318 -39.70 -16.22 43.84
C GLN A 318 -40.65 -16.70 42.74
N SER A 319 -41.57 -15.85 42.26
CA SER A 319 -42.64 -16.23 41.31
C SER A 319 -43.56 -17.34 41.83
N ARG A 320 -43.61 -17.53 43.16
CA ARG A 320 -44.51 -18.46 43.85
C ARG A 320 -45.82 -17.75 44.20
N TYR A 321 -46.51 -17.29 43.16
CA TYR A 321 -47.68 -16.40 43.28
C TYR A 321 -48.82 -16.98 44.12
N GLU A 322 -49.06 -18.29 44.01
CA GLU A 322 -50.08 -19.00 44.80
C GLU A 322 -49.77 -19.00 46.30
N ASP A 323 -48.53 -19.34 46.66
CA ASP A 323 -48.07 -19.33 48.06
C ASP A 323 -48.04 -17.91 48.64
N ALA A 324 -47.67 -16.92 47.82
CA ALA A 324 -47.64 -15.51 48.19
C ALA A 324 -49.05 -15.01 48.53
N ASN A 325 -50.01 -15.29 47.66
CA ASN A 325 -51.42 -14.92 47.85
C ASN A 325 -51.97 -15.52 49.16
N ALA A 326 -51.74 -16.81 49.42
CA ALA A 326 -52.16 -17.47 50.65
C ALA A 326 -51.52 -16.85 51.91
N THR A 327 -50.31 -16.30 51.79
CA THR A 327 -49.59 -15.68 52.90
C THR A 327 -50.08 -14.25 53.17
N PHE A 328 -50.39 -13.47 52.14
CA PHE A 328 -50.97 -12.13 52.31
C PHE A 328 -52.36 -12.17 52.95
N ILE A 329 -53.18 -13.19 52.65
CA ILE A 329 -54.45 -13.44 53.36
C ILE A 329 -54.21 -13.56 54.87
N LYS A 330 -53.16 -14.30 55.27
CA LYS A 330 -52.81 -14.48 56.69
C LYS A 330 -52.30 -13.20 57.35
N ALA A 331 -51.50 -12.40 56.63
CA ALA A 331 -51.02 -11.10 57.10
C ALA A 331 -52.20 -10.15 57.36
N ARG A 332 -53.10 -10.01 56.37
CA ARG A 332 -54.28 -9.14 56.45
C ARG A 332 -55.20 -9.51 57.62
N ASN A 333 -55.47 -10.80 57.82
CA ASN A 333 -56.37 -11.27 58.88
C ASN A 333 -55.81 -11.06 60.30
N LYS A 334 -54.49 -10.84 60.45
CA LYS A 334 -53.81 -10.61 61.73
C LYS A 334 -53.50 -9.14 62.00
N GLU A 335 -53.71 -8.26 61.02
CA GLU A 335 -53.37 -6.85 61.11
C GLU A 335 -54.46 -6.03 61.80
N GLN A 336 -54.07 -5.07 62.64
CA GLN A 336 -54.99 -4.16 63.35
C GLN A 336 -54.90 -2.72 62.86
N ASP A 337 -53.78 -2.34 62.23
CA ASP A 337 -53.61 -1.01 61.63
C ASP A 337 -54.28 -0.95 60.27
N THR A 338 -55.23 -0.01 60.12
CA THR A 338 -56.03 0.16 58.90
C THR A 338 -55.18 0.44 57.66
N SER A 339 -54.02 1.08 57.82
CA SER A 339 -53.09 1.40 56.74
C SER A 339 -52.43 0.14 56.17
N PHE A 340 -52.00 -0.75 57.06
CA PHE A 340 -51.36 -2.01 56.68
C PHE A 340 -52.38 -3.03 56.15
N ILE A 341 -53.63 -3.03 56.64
CA ILE A 341 -54.72 -3.88 56.09
C ILE A 341 -54.93 -3.62 54.59
N SER A 342 -55.01 -2.34 54.18
CA SER A 342 -55.14 -1.97 52.77
C SER A 342 -53.93 -2.42 51.96
N GLN A 343 -52.73 -2.24 52.50
CA GLN A 343 -51.50 -2.68 51.83
C GLN A 343 -51.47 -4.20 51.59
N TRP A 344 -51.91 -5.01 52.56
CA TRP A 344 -51.96 -6.47 52.41
C TRP A 344 -53.04 -6.92 51.41
N GLN A 345 -54.16 -6.19 51.34
CA GLN A 345 -55.21 -6.44 50.35
C GLN A 345 -54.69 -6.23 48.92
N ASP A 346 -54.04 -5.10 48.66
CA ASP A 346 -53.52 -4.79 47.31
C ASP A 346 -52.48 -5.83 46.84
N LEU A 347 -51.61 -6.27 47.77
CA LEU A 347 -50.60 -7.29 47.48
C LEU A 347 -51.21 -8.68 47.25
N MET A 348 -52.32 -9.01 47.92
CA MET A 348 -53.08 -10.24 47.69
C MET A 348 -53.69 -10.25 46.27
N ASP A 349 -54.42 -9.19 45.91
CA ASP A 349 -55.07 -9.09 44.60
C ASP A 349 -54.05 -9.10 43.45
N ALA A 350 -52.92 -8.40 43.62
CA ALA A 350 -51.81 -8.42 42.67
C ALA A 350 -51.18 -9.82 42.53
N SER A 351 -51.02 -10.55 43.64
CA SER A 351 -50.47 -11.91 43.62
C SER A 351 -51.41 -12.90 42.92
N HIS A 352 -52.72 -12.78 43.12
CA HIS A 352 -53.72 -13.60 42.43
C HIS A 352 -53.73 -13.35 40.91
N TYR A 353 -53.63 -12.09 40.49
CA TYR A 353 -53.54 -11.75 39.07
C TYR A 353 -52.30 -12.37 38.39
N LEU A 354 -51.12 -12.22 39.00
CA LEU A 354 -49.87 -12.80 38.48
C LEU A 354 -49.89 -14.33 38.46
N MET A 355 -50.57 -14.95 39.42
CA MET A 355 -50.80 -16.40 39.43
C MET A 355 -51.57 -16.84 38.18
N LEU A 356 -52.67 -16.15 37.83
CA LEU A 356 -53.48 -16.46 36.65
C LEU A 356 -52.70 -16.28 35.34
N LEU A 357 -51.92 -15.20 35.21
CA LEU A 357 -51.03 -15.01 34.06
C LEU A 357 -50.00 -16.14 33.93
N SER A 358 -49.32 -16.50 35.03
CA SER A 358 -48.32 -17.56 35.04
C SER A 358 -48.90 -18.94 34.73
N GLN A 359 -50.13 -19.23 35.17
CA GLN A 359 -50.85 -20.44 34.78
C GLN A 359 -51.14 -20.46 33.29
N GLY A 360 -51.54 -19.31 32.72
CA GLY A 360 -51.74 -19.12 31.30
C GLY A 360 -50.47 -19.37 30.48
N ASP A 361 -49.36 -18.74 30.85
CA ASP A 361 -48.07 -18.89 30.16
C ASP A 361 -47.55 -20.33 30.20
N LYS A 362 -47.60 -20.99 31.37
CA LYS A 362 -47.17 -22.40 31.51
C LYS A 362 -48.03 -23.35 30.66
N ALA A 363 -49.33 -23.08 30.54
CA ALA A 363 -50.21 -23.85 29.68
C ALA A 363 -49.89 -23.60 28.20
N LEU A 364 -49.60 -22.35 27.81
CA LEU A 364 -49.21 -21.97 26.46
C LEU A 364 -47.88 -22.63 26.03
N ASP A 365 -46.87 -22.65 26.90
CA ASP A 365 -45.58 -23.34 26.66
C ASP A 365 -45.76 -24.85 26.46
N ARG A 366 -46.70 -25.46 27.18
CA ARG A 366 -47.10 -26.87 27.02
C ARG A 366 -48.03 -27.12 25.83
N LYS A 367 -48.38 -26.07 25.08
CA LYS A 367 -49.37 -26.10 23.99
C LYS A 367 -50.77 -26.54 24.42
N ASP A 368 -51.11 -26.38 25.71
CA ASP A 368 -52.47 -26.57 26.23
C ASP A 368 -53.25 -25.25 26.10
N TYR A 369 -53.73 -24.99 24.90
CA TYR A 369 -54.43 -23.75 24.53
C TYR A 369 -55.75 -23.55 25.29
N ALA A 370 -56.45 -24.63 25.66
CA ALA A 370 -57.72 -24.55 26.37
C ALA A 370 -57.53 -24.07 27.82
N THR A 371 -56.55 -24.62 28.52
CA THR A 371 -56.21 -24.18 29.89
C THR A 371 -55.61 -22.78 29.87
N ALA A 372 -54.75 -22.48 28.90
CA ALA A 372 -54.15 -21.15 28.74
C ALA A 372 -55.23 -20.07 28.54
N ARG A 373 -56.21 -20.32 27.66
CA ARG A 373 -57.33 -19.40 27.40
C ARG A 373 -58.12 -19.10 28.66
N ARG A 374 -58.51 -20.13 29.44
CA ARG A 374 -59.29 -19.94 30.68
C ARG A 374 -58.52 -19.10 31.70
N ALA A 375 -57.22 -19.37 31.87
CA ALA A 375 -56.38 -18.65 32.80
C ALA A 375 -56.23 -17.16 32.42
N PHE A 376 -55.96 -16.85 31.15
CA PHE A 376 -55.88 -15.45 30.69
C PHE A 376 -57.24 -14.73 30.70
N GLU A 377 -58.35 -15.42 30.42
CA GLU A 377 -59.70 -14.83 30.55
C GLU A 377 -60.03 -14.48 32.02
N GLN A 378 -59.62 -15.33 32.97
CA GLN A 378 -59.76 -15.04 34.40
C GLN A 378 -58.84 -13.90 34.82
N ALA A 379 -57.59 -13.86 34.35
CA ALA A 379 -56.67 -12.75 34.60
C ALA A 379 -57.26 -11.43 34.10
N ARG A 380 -57.85 -11.43 32.89
CA ARG A 380 -58.53 -10.26 32.33
C ARG A 380 -59.74 -9.82 33.15
N LYS A 381 -60.49 -10.74 33.76
CA LYS A 381 -61.58 -10.39 34.68
C LYS A 381 -61.06 -9.76 35.97
N ALA A 382 -59.96 -10.29 36.50
CA ALA A 382 -59.34 -9.77 37.72
C ALA A 382 -58.74 -8.37 37.52
N LYS A 383 -58.16 -8.09 36.35
CA LYS A 383 -57.61 -6.77 36.01
C LYS A 383 -57.98 -6.36 34.56
N PRO A 384 -59.19 -5.81 34.32
CA PRO A 384 -59.67 -5.49 32.97
C PRO A 384 -58.88 -4.41 32.23
N GLY A 385 -58.16 -3.57 32.98
CA GLY A 385 -57.34 -2.47 32.45
C GLY A 385 -55.90 -2.83 32.10
N ASP A 386 -55.51 -4.11 32.20
CA ASP A 386 -54.13 -4.57 31.97
C ASP A 386 -53.97 -5.30 30.62
N ALA A 387 -52.91 -4.98 29.90
CA ALA A 387 -52.68 -5.50 28.55
C ALA A 387 -52.14 -6.95 28.52
N ASP A 388 -51.52 -7.46 29.59
CA ASP A 388 -50.79 -8.73 29.55
C ASP A 388 -51.70 -9.94 29.31
N ALA A 389 -52.92 -9.94 29.87
CA ALA A 389 -53.90 -10.98 29.61
C ALA A 389 -54.36 -11.03 28.13
N LEU A 390 -54.43 -9.88 27.44
CA LEU A 390 -54.74 -9.80 26.02
C LEU A 390 -53.58 -10.30 25.16
N ILE A 391 -52.33 -10.01 25.56
CA ILE A 391 -51.11 -10.49 24.91
C ILE A 391 -51.03 -12.03 25.04
N GLY A 392 -51.32 -12.57 26.22
CA GLY A 392 -51.40 -14.03 26.45
C GLY A 392 -52.45 -14.71 25.58
N LEU A 393 -53.66 -14.14 25.49
CA LEU A 393 -54.72 -14.63 24.59
C LEU A 393 -54.33 -14.56 23.11
N ALA A 394 -53.57 -13.53 22.70
CA ALA A 394 -53.01 -13.46 21.35
C ALA A 394 -51.97 -14.57 21.10
N GLY A 395 -51.18 -14.91 22.12
CA GLY A 395 -50.27 -16.06 22.10
C GLY A 395 -51.02 -17.38 21.89
N VAL A 396 -52.15 -17.58 22.59
CA VAL A 396 -53.05 -18.74 22.40
C VAL A 396 -53.57 -18.78 20.96
N ALA A 397 -54.12 -17.68 20.44
CA ALA A 397 -54.65 -17.61 19.09
C ALA A 397 -53.59 -17.92 18.02
N ARG A 398 -52.36 -17.42 18.18
CA ARG A 398 -51.24 -17.73 17.29
C ARG A 398 -50.81 -19.20 17.37
N GLY A 399 -50.81 -19.79 18.57
CA GLY A 399 -50.54 -21.22 18.76
C GLY A 399 -51.58 -22.12 18.07
N GLU A 400 -52.83 -21.66 18.00
CA GLU A 400 -53.92 -22.27 17.24
C GLU A 400 -53.90 -21.91 15.74
N LEU A 401 -52.83 -21.28 15.24
CA LEU A 401 -52.66 -20.84 13.85
C LEU A 401 -53.70 -19.80 13.39
N ASN A 402 -54.27 -19.03 14.31
CA ASN A 402 -55.21 -17.96 14.02
C ASN A 402 -54.55 -16.58 14.17
N ASP A 403 -53.71 -16.23 13.20
CA ASP A 403 -52.96 -14.97 13.18
C ASP A 403 -53.88 -13.73 13.11
N ILE A 404 -55.07 -13.84 12.51
CA ILE A 404 -56.04 -12.75 12.43
C ILE A 404 -56.56 -12.40 13.83
N GLN A 405 -56.95 -13.41 14.61
CA GLN A 405 -57.41 -13.21 15.98
C GLN A 405 -56.27 -12.75 16.89
N ALA A 406 -55.05 -13.26 16.68
CA ALA A 406 -53.86 -12.80 17.40
C ALA A 406 -53.56 -11.31 17.14
N GLU A 407 -53.62 -10.86 15.88
CA GLU A 407 -53.44 -9.45 15.53
C GLU A 407 -54.52 -8.57 16.18
N ALA A 408 -55.79 -8.98 16.12
CA ALA A 408 -56.89 -8.24 16.73
C ALA A 408 -56.72 -8.07 18.25
N LEU A 409 -56.30 -9.12 18.96
CA LEU A 409 -56.06 -9.09 20.40
C LEU A 409 -54.85 -8.21 20.77
N LEU A 410 -53.77 -8.25 19.99
CA LEU A 410 -52.60 -7.38 20.20
C LEU A 410 -52.90 -5.89 19.90
N LEU A 411 -53.75 -5.60 18.92
CA LEU A 411 -54.22 -4.24 18.65
C LEU A 411 -55.11 -3.72 19.78
N GLN A 412 -55.94 -4.58 20.38
CA GLN A 412 -56.71 -4.23 21.59
C GLN A 412 -55.78 -3.96 22.78
N ALA A 413 -54.75 -4.80 22.99
CA ALA A 413 -53.74 -4.58 24.02
C ALA A 413 -53.03 -3.23 23.83
N ARG A 414 -52.67 -2.87 22.59
CA ARG A 414 -52.06 -1.57 22.26
C ARG A 414 -53.03 -0.38 22.41
N LYS A 415 -54.33 -0.58 22.25
CA LYS A 415 -55.32 0.48 22.51
C LYS A 415 -55.45 0.74 24.00
N LEU A 416 -55.34 -0.30 24.82
CA LEU A 416 -55.41 -0.22 26.27
C LEU A 416 -54.14 0.41 26.86
N GLU A 417 -52.97 -0.07 26.42
CA GLU A 417 -51.66 0.42 26.83
C GLU A 417 -50.79 0.71 25.59
N PRO A 418 -50.85 1.92 25.02
CA PRO A 418 -50.10 2.28 23.82
C PRO A 418 -48.58 2.14 23.93
N GLY A 419 -48.04 2.19 25.16
CA GLY A 419 -46.62 2.05 25.47
C GLY A 419 -46.18 0.65 25.90
N ASN A 420 -47.06 -0.37 25.87
CA ASN A 420 -46.68 -1.72 26.32
C ASN A 420 -45.69 -2.37 25.33
N ALA A 421 -44.43 -2.48 25.76
CA ALA A 421 -43.35 -2.99 24.92
C ALA A 421 -43.56 -4.46 24.49
N SER A 422 -44.23 -5.28 25.31
CA SER A 422 -44.52 -6.68 25.01
C SER A 422 -45.52 -6.81 23.86
N ALA A 423 -46.56 -5.97 23.83
CA ALA A 423 -47.52 -5.91 22.72
C ALA A 423 -46.84 -5.49 21.41
N VAL A 424 -45.96 -4.48 21.45
CA VAL A 424 -45.21 -4.03 20.26
C VAL A 424 -44.27 -5.13 19.76
N ARG A 425 -43.51 -5.79 20.64
CA ARG A 425 -42.63 -6.92 20.24
C ARG A 425 -43.40 -8.12 19.68
N ALA A 426 -44.59 -8.40 20.22
CA ALA A 426 -45.46 -9.45 19.70
C ALA A 426 -46.00 -9.11 18.29
N LEU A 427 -46.43 -7.86 18.05
CA LEU A 427 -46.82 -7.37 16.73
C LEU A 427 -45.65 -7.36 15.73
N VAL A 428 -44.46 -6.93 16.15
CA VAL A 428 -43.26 -6.97 15.32
C VAL A 428 -42.95 -8.42 14.93
N ARG A 429 -42.94 -9.37 15.87
CA ARG A 429 -42.74 -10.80 15.54
C ARG A 429 -43.79 -11.33 14.57
N LEU A 430 -45.06 -10.97 14.75
CA LEU A 430 -46.15 -11.38 13.87
C LEU A 430 -45.95 -10.81 12.46
N TYR A 431 -45.61 -9.53 12.33
CA TYR A 431 -45.38 -8.90 11.04
C TYR A 431 -44.09 -9.37 10.37
N SER A 432 -43.01 -9.59 11.11
CA SER A 432 -41.75 -10.12 10.55
C SER A 432 -41.93 -11.50 9.95
N ALA A 433 -42.79 -12.33 10.53
CA ALA A 433 -43.13 -13.65 9.98
C ALA A 433 -43.93 -13.56 8.66
N GLN A 434 -44.61 -12.44 8.42
CA GLN A 434 -45.33 -12.18 7.16
C GLN A 434 -44.43 -11.52 6.11
N SER A 435 -43.76 -10.42 6.45
CA SER A 435 -42.72 -9.78 5.64
C SER A 435 -41.87 -8.80 6.47
N PRO A 436 -40.54 -8.72 6.25
CA PRO A 436 -39.67 -7.74 6.90
C PRO A 436 -40.12 -6.29 6.68
N GLU A 437 -40.65 -5.98 5.50
CA GLU A 437 -41.13 -4.65 5.10
C GLU A 437 -42.33 -4.22 5.95
N LYS A 438 -43.26 -5.14 6.24
CA LYS A 438 -44.43 -4.86 7.08
C LYS A 438 -44.02 -4.57 8.52
N ALA A 439 -43.03 -5.30 9.05
CA ALA A 439 -42.48 -5.06 10.38
C ALA A 439 -41.76 -3.69 10.46
N LYS A 440 -40.94 -3.35 9.47
CA LYS A 440 -40.25 -2.05 9.37
C LYS A 440 -41.24 -0.89 9.25
N ALA A 441 -42.24 -1.01 8.38
CA ALA A 441 -43.29 -0.01 8.21
C ALA A 441 -44.08 0.22 9.50
N PHE A 442 -44.35 -0.86 10.26
CA PHE A 442 -44.96 -0.74 11.58
C PHE A 442 -44.05 0.01 12.57
N LEU A 443 -42.78 -0.40 12.69
CA LEU A 443 -41.81 0.25 13.60
C LEU A 443 -41.62 1.74 13.29
N ASN A 444 -41.63 2.13 12.02
CA ASN A 444 -41.48 3.53 11.60
C ASN A 444 -42.72 4.40 11.84
N ARG A 445 -43.90 3.79 11.99
CA ARG A 445 -45.16 4.49 12.32
C ARG A 445 -45.36 4.68 13.83
N LEU A 446 -44.50 4.09 14.67
CA LEU A 446 -44.57 4.28 16.12
C LEU A 446 -44.21 5.73 16.52
N PRO A 447 -44.70 6.24 17.66
CA PRO A 447 -44.29 7.54 18.19
C PRO A 447 -42.79 7.62 18.49
N ALA A 448 -42.21 8.84 18.51
CA ALA A 448 -40.76 9.07 18.64
C ALA A 448 -40.13 8.42 19.90
N ALA A 449 -40.86 8.38 21.02
CA ALA A 449 -40.39 7.72 22.24
C ALA A 449 -40.23 6.20 22.04
N SER A 450 -41.22 5.53 21.44
CA SER A 450 -41.18 4.10 21.12
C SER A 450 -40.17 3.78 20.01
N GLN A 451 -39.97 4.68 19.05
CA GLN A 451 -38.92 4.50 18.03
C GLN A 451 -37.51 4.46 18.62
N LYS A 452 -37.25 5.20 19.71
CA LYS A 452 -35.98 5.13 20.45
C LYS A 452 -35.83 3.79 21.17
N GLU A 453 -36.89 3.29 21.79
CA GLU A 453 -36.87 1.99 22.49
C GLU A 453 -36.59 0.82 21.53
N PHE A 454 -37.17 0.84 20.33
CA PHE A 454 -36.98 -0.19 19.31
C PHE A 454 -35.90 0.16 18.28
N ALA A 455 -34.97 1.07 18.60
CA ALA A 455 -33.95 1.53 17.67
C ALA A 455 -33.04 0.38 17.18
N SER A 456 -32.65 -0.54 18.05
CA SER A 456 -31.81 -1.71 17.70
C SER A 456 -32.50 -2.65 16.72
N LEU A 457 -33.79 -2.93 16.92
CA LEU A 457 -34.61 -3.72 16.00
C LEU A 457 -34.71 -3.05 14.62
N ARG A 458 -34.91 -1.72 14.57
CA ARG A 458 -34.93 -0.97 13.30
C ARG A 458 -33.59 -1.01 12.58
N GLN A 459 -32.49 -0.80 13.30
CA GLN A 459 -31.13 -0.87 12.75
C GLN A 459 -30.82 -2.27 12.22
N GLY A 460 -31.33 -3.34 12.87
CA GLY A 460 -31.23 -4.71 12.37
C GLY A 460 -31.84 -4.87 10.97
N PHE A 461 -33.09 -4.43 10.77
CA PHE A 461 -33.74 -4.49 9.46
C PHE A 461 -33.04 -3.62 8.39
N GLU A 462 -32.54 -2.44 8.77
CA GLU A 462 -31.78 -1.58 7.85
C GLU A 462 -30.46 -2.22 7.41
N ARG A 463 -29.74 -2.85 8.34
CA ARG A 463 -28.51 -3.58 8.07
C ARG A 463 -28.76 -4.76 7.13
N ASP A 464 -29.84 -5.51 7.35
CA ASP A 464 -30.15 -6.70 6.54
C ASP A 464 -30.50 -6.30 5.09
N GLU A 465 -31.23 -5.20 4.90
CA GLU A 465 -31.52 -4.61 3.58
C GLU A 465 -30.23 -4.17 2.86
N LEU A 466 -29.34 -3.46 3.56
CA LEU A 466 -28.06 -3.02 2.99
C LEU A 466 -27.16 -4.21 2.60
N ASN A 467 -27.16 -5.29 3.39
CA ASN A 467 -26.43 -6.52 3.05
C ASN A 467 -26.97 -7.15 1.76
N GLN A 468 -28.30 -7.27 1.62
CA GLN A 468 -28.90 -7.81 0.40
C GLN A 468 -28.57 -6.99 -0.86
N GLN A 469 -28.54 -5.66 -0.73
CA GLN A 469 -28.11 -4.76 -1.81
C GLN A 469 -26.62 -4.95 -2.14
N ALA A 470 -25.76 -5.07 -1.13
CA ALA A 470 -24.33 -5.28 -1.31
C ALA A 470 -24.02 -6.63 -1.97
N ASP A 471 -24.76 -7.68 -1.64
CA ASP A 471 -24.64 -9.01 -2.26
C ASP A 471 -25.05 -8.96 -3.74
N THR A 472 -26.12 -8.23 -4.06
CA THR A 472 -26.58 -8.04 -5.44
C THR A 472 -25.56 -7.26 -6.28
N ALA A 473 -24.95 -6.21 -5.72
CA ALA A 473 -23.89 -5.45 -6.37
C ALA A 473 -22.61 -6.28 -6.56
N THR A 474 -22.27 -7.11 -5.58
CA THR A 474 -21.14 -8.06 -5.66
C THR A 474 -21.32 -9.05 -6.81
N ALA A 475 -22.52 -9.62 -6.96
CA ALA A 475 -22.84 -10.54 -8.07
C ALA A 475 -22.70 -9.90 -9.45
N ARG A 476 -22.87 -8.57 -9.56
CA ARG A 476 -22.68 -7.79 -10.79
C ARG A 476 -21.25 -7.28 -10.99
N LYS A 477 -20.34 -7.53 -10.04
CA LYS A 477 -18.97 -6.98 -9.98
C LYS A 477 -18.93 -5.45 -9.99
N ASP A 478 -19.96 -4.79 -9.47
CA ASP A 478 -19.99 -3.32 -9.27
C ASP A 478 -19.30 -2.96 -7.95
N TRP A 479 -17.97 -3.05 -7.94
CA TRP A 479 -17.15 -2.84 -6.75
C TRP A 479 -17.29 -1.44 -6.12
N PRO A 480 -17.41 -0.33 -6.88
CA PRO A 480 -17.69 0.99 -6.29
C PRO A 480 -18.99 1.01 -5.48
N GLN A 481 -20.06 0.41 -5.99
CA GLN A 481 -21.33 0.34 -5.27
C GLN A 481 -21.22 -0.55 -4.02
N VAL A 482 -20.50 -1.68 -4.10
CA VAL A 482 -20.22 -2.55 -2.94
C VAL A 482 -19.51 -1.78 -1.83
N VAL A 483 -18.44 -1.03 -2.15
CA VAL A 483 -17.70 -0.23 -1.16
C VAL A 483 -18.61 0.81 -0.49
N ALA A 484 -19.47 1.48 -1.25
CA ALA A 484 -20.41 2.46 -0.70
C ALA A 484 -21.43 1.82 0.26
N LEU A 485 -21.98 0.66 -0.10
CA LEU A 485 -22.95 -0.06 0.73
C LEU A 485 -22.31 -0.62 2.00
N LEU A 486 -21.19 -1.33 1.88
CA LEU A 486 -20.48 -1.92 3.02
C LEU A 486 -19.94 -0.84 3.98
N SER A 487 -19.54 0.33 3.47
CA SER A 487 -19.14 1.47 4.32
C SER A 487 -20.31 2.01 5.15
N LYS A 488 -21.53 2.02 4.62
CA LYS A 488 -22.75 2.39 5.39
C LYS A 488 -23.02 1.36 6.48
N ILE A 489 -22.93 0.07 6.16
CA ILE A 489 -23.11 -1.02 7.14
C ILE A 489 -22.06 -0.90 8.26
N ARG A 490 -20.82 -0.54 7.94
CA ARG A 490 -19.73 -0.38 8.93
C ARG A 490 -20.03 0.71 9.96
N ASN A 491 -20.77 1.75 9.59
CA ASN A 491 -21.19 2.78 10.56
C ASN A 491 -22.25 2.25 11.54
N LEU A 492 -23.03 1.25 11.13
CA LEU A 492 -24.03 0.58 11.97
C LEU A 492 -23.41 -0.54 12.83
N THR A 493 -22.44 -1.27 12.29
CA THR A 493 -21.76 -2.41 12.95
C THR A 493 -20.23 -2.28 12.84
N PRO A 494 -19.61 -1.37 13.61
CA PRO A 494 -18.19 -1.07 13.48
C PRO A 494 -17.25 -2.17 14.00
N ASP A 495 -17.80 -3.18 14.66
CA ASP A 495 -17.12 -4.24 15.40
C ASP A 495 -17.26 -5.61 14.71
N GLU A 496 -17.68 -5.66 13.43
CA GLU A 496 -17.93 -6.91 12.69
C GLU A 496 -16.73 -7.26 11.78
N PRO A 497 -16.00 -8.37 12.06
CA PRO A 497 -14.80 -8.76 11.32
C PRO A 497 -15.02 -9.06 9.83
N TRP A 498 -16.08 -9.78 9.49
CA TRP A 498 -16.29 -10.29 8.14
C TRP A 498 -16.77 -9.19 7.19
N LEU A 499 -17.50 -8.20 7.67
CA LEU A 499 -17.82 -6.97 6.96
C LEU A 499 -16.54 -6.19 6.63
N THR A 500 -15.61 -6.09 7.58
CA THR A 500 -14.32 -5.42 7.36
C THR A 500 -13.52 -6.15 6.29
N TYR A 501 -13.49 -7.49 6.32
CA TYR A 501 -12.89 -8.32 5.29
C TYR A 501 -13.53 -8.11 3.91
N ARG A 502 -14.87 -8.15 3.81
CA ARG A 502 -15.61 -7.91 2.57
C ARG A 502 -15.35 -6.51 2.00
N LEU A 503 -15.33 -5.49 2.86
CA LEU A 503 -15.04 -4.11 2.46
C LEU A 503 -13.60 -3.96 1.96
N ALA A 504 -12.63 -4.51 2.68
CA ALA A 504 -11.22 -4.48 2.30
C ALA A 504 -10.98 -5.15 0.94
N ASN A 505 -11.63 -6.29 0.67
CA ASN A 505 -11.55 -6.95 -0.63
C ASN A 505 -12.19 -6.10 -1.74
N ALA A 506 -13.38 -5.52 -1.51
CA ALA A 506 -14.02 -4.66 -2.51
C ALA A 506 -13.18 -3.40 -2.81
N GLN A 507 -12.50 -2.84 -1.81
CA GLN A 507 -11.56 -1.71 -1.97
C GLN A 507 -10.33 -2.11 -2.81
N ARG A 508 -9.84 -3.34 -2.68
CA ARG A 508 -8.75 -3.87 -3.51
C ARG A 508 -9.13 -3.94 -4.98
N GLU A 509 -10.34 -4.41 -5.30
CA GLU A 509 -10.83 -4.53 -6.68
C GLU A 509 -10.98 -3.18 -7.40
N ILE A 510 -11.09 -2.07 -6.66
CA ILE A 510 -11.07 -0.70 -7.19
C ILE A 510 -9.70 -0.02 -7.05
N ASN A 511 -8.64 -0.78 -6.82
CA ASN A 511 -7.25 -0.32 -6.68
C ASN A 511 -7.04 0.70 -5.53
N GLN A 512 -7.67 0.47 -4.37
CA GLN A 512 -7.51 1.27 -3.15
C GLN A 512 -6.97 0.45 -1.95
N PRO A 513 -5.77 -0.13 -2.04
CA PRO A 513 -5.21 -0.99 -0.99
C PRO A 513 -4.95 -0.26 0.35
N GLY A 514 -4.63 1.04 0.31
CA GLY A 514 -4.44 1.83 1.54
C GLY A 514 -5.72 1.96 2.38
N ALA A 515 -6.87 2.11 1.72
CA ALA A 515 -8.16 2.17 2.40
C ALA A 515 -8.57 0.81 3.00
N ALA A 516 -8.15 -0.29 2.36
CA ALA A 516 -8.34 -1.65 2.87
C ALA A 516 -7.51 -1.91 4.13
N ASP A 517 -6.23 -1.50 4.13
CA ASP A 517 -5.35 -1.61 5.30
C ASP A 517 -5.85 -0.75 6.48
N ASP A 518 -6.32 0.47 6.21
CA ASP A 518 -6.89 1.34 7.26
C ASP A 518 -8.16 0.76 7.88
N SER A 519 -8.98 0.06 7.09
CA SER A 519 -10.19 -0.62 7.57
C SER A 519 -9.87 -1.67 8.62
N PHE A 520 -8.86 -2.52 8.37
CA PHE A 520 -8.40 -3.49 9.36
C PHE A 520 -7.66 -2.86 10.53
N LYS A 521 -6.87 -1.80 10.31
CA LYS A 521 -6.19 -1.06 11.40
C LYS A 521 -7.18 -0.52 12.42
N GLN A 522 -8.33 -0.01 11.98
CA GLN A 522 -9.39 0.46 12.87
C GLN A 522 -10.09 -0.68 13.63
N LEU A 523 -10.29 -1.84 12.99
CA LEU A 523 -10.83 -3.04 13.65
C LEU A 523 -9.84 -3.57 14.70
N MET A 524 -8.57 -3.71 14.36
CA MET A 524 -7.52 -4.26 15.24
C MET A 524 -7.26 -3.38 16.47
N ARG A 525 -7.41 -2.06 16.39
CA ARG A 525 -7.35 -1.17 17.57
C ARG A 525 -8.41 -1.48 18.63
N ARG A 526 -9.56 -2.01 18.19
CA ARG A 526 -10.69 -2.35 19.07
C ARG A 526 -10.72 -3.82 19.44
N GLN A 527 -10.34 -4.69 18.51
CA GLN A 527 -10.52 -6.14 18.60
C GLN A 527 -9.25 -6.97 18.33
N GLY A 528 -8.07 -6.42 18.61
CA GLY A 528 -6.78 -7.10 18.32
C GLY A 528 -6.56 -8.44 19.04
N HIS A 529 -7.43 -8.86 19.96
CA HIS A 529 -7.39 -10.18 20.62
C HIS A 529 -8.60 -11.07 20.27
N ASN A 530 -9.49 -10.61 19.39
CA ASN A 530 -10.65 -11.39 18.97
C ASN A 530 -10.21 -12.44 17.91
N PRO A 531 -10.49 -13.74 18.11
CA PRO A 531 -10.08 -14.78 17.16
C PRO A 531 -10.60 -14.57 15.73
N GLU A 532 -11.88 -14.23 15.57
CA GLU A 532 -12.49 -14.01 14.25
C GLU A 532 -11.89 -12.78 13.55
N ALA A 533 -11.60 -11.72 14.30
CA ALA A 533 -10.97 -10.51 13.79
C ALA A 533 -9.53 -10.77 13.30
N LEU A 534 -8.74 -11.53 14.06
CA LEU A 534 -7.38 -11.92 13.67
C LEU A 534 -7.38 -12.87 12.46
N TYR A 535 -8.35 -13.78 12.37
CA TYR A 535 -8.48 -14.67 11.22
C TYR A 535 -8.89 -13.94 9.94
N ALA A 536 -9.89 -13.07 10.01
CA ALA A 536 -10.30 -12.22 8.89
C ALA A 536 -9.14 -11.33 8.40
N TYR A 537 -8.34 -10.80 9.33
CA TYR A 537 -7.15 -10.02 8.99
C TYR A 537 -6.06 -10.86 8.34
N ALA A 538 -5.78 -12.06 8.87
CA ALA A 538 -4.81 -12.99 8.29
C ALA A 538 -5.21 -13.46 6.88
N LEU A 539 -6.50 -13.69 6.63
CA LEU A 539 -7.01 -14.02 5.29
C LEU A 539 -6.78 -12.86 4.29
N TYR A 540 -7.03 -11.63 4.72
CA TYR A 540 -6.78 -10.46 3.89
C TYR A 540 -5.29 -10.25 3.59
N LEU A 541 -4.41 -10.42 4.59
CA LEU A 541 -2.96 -10.36 4.43
C LEU A 541 -2.46 -11.45 3.48
N SER A 542 -2.95 -12.70 3.61
CA SER A 542 -2.58 -13.79 2.70
C SER A 542 -3.08 -13.54 1.27
N GLY A 543 -4.30 -13.01 1.12
CA GLY A 543 -4.85 -12.62 -0.19
C GLY A 543 -4.16 -11.41 -0.83
N THR A 544 -3.19 -10.80 -0.15
CA THR A 544 -2.34 -9.71 -0.65
C THR A 544 -0.85 -10.12 -0.65
N GLU A 545 -0.57 -11.43 -0.65
CA GLU A 545 0.78 -12.02 -0.68
C GLU A 545 1.69 -11.64 0.50
N ARG A 546 1.10 -11.16 1.61
CA ARG A 546 1.81 -10.79 2.85
C ARG A 546 1.81 -11.94 3.85
N ASP A 547 2.23 -13.12 3.41
CA ASP A 547 2.08 -14.37 4.16
C ASP A 547 2.80 -14.38 5.52
N ALA A 548 3.98 -13.73 5.63
CA ALA A 548 4.69 -13.61 6.91
C ALA A 548 3.93 -12.76 7.94
N SER A 549 3.33 -11.66 7.48
CA SER A 549 2.48 -10.81 8.32
C SER A 549 1.17 -11.51 8.68
N ALA A 550 0.59 -12.26 7.74
CA ALA A 550 -0.60 -13.07 7.99
C ALA A 550 -0.35 -14.14 9.08
N LEU A 551 0.80 -14.81 9.01
CA LEU A 551 1.20 -15.80 10.01
C LEU A 551 1.39 -15.15 11.38
N SER A 552 2.10 -14.02 11.43
CA SER A 552 2.30 -13.26 12.67
C SER A 552 0.99 -12.78 13.29
N ALA A 553 -0.02 -12.42 12.48
CA ALA A 553 -1.34 -12.05 12.98
C ALA A 553 -2.05 -13.23 13.67
N LEU A 554 -1.99 -14.45 13.09
CA LEU A 554 -2.56 -15.64 13.72
C LEU A 554 -1.81 -16.04 15.00
N GLU A 555 -0.50 -15.87 15.03
CA GLU A 555 0.36 -16.21 16.17
C GLU A 555 0.18 -15.29 17.39
N GLN A 556 -0.58 -14.20 17.27
CA GLN A 556 -1.04 -13.42 18.43
C GLN A 556 -2.00 -14.22 19.32
N LEU A 557 -2.63 -15.28 18.79
CA LEU A 557 -3.44 -16.23 19.55
C LEU A 557 -2.64 -17.47 19.91
N PRO A 558 -2.75 -17.98 21.15
CA PRO A 558 -2.22 -19.28 21.51
C PRO A 558 -2.82 -20.39 20.62
N ARG A 559 -1.99 -21.35 20.17
CA ARG A 559 -2.43 -22.47 19.29
C ARG A 559 -3.68 -23.22 19.74
N PRO A 560 -3.95 -23.46 21.04
CA PRO A 560 -5.20 -24.11 21.48
C PRO A 560 -6.47 -23.34 21.13
N GLN A 561 -6.37 -22.04 20.83
CA GLN A 561 -7.50 -21.18 20.44
C GLN A 561 -7.73 -21.14 18.93
N TRP A 562 -6.89 -21.81 18.14
CA TRP A 562 -7.03 -21.81 16.68
C TRP A 562 -8.16 -22.75 16.25
N SER A 563 -9.10 -22.20 15.47
CA SER A 563 -10.08 -23.00 14.74
C SER A 563 -9.40 -23.92 13.71
N GLU A 564 -10.13 -24.89 13.18
CA GLU A 564 -9.62 -25.77 12.12
C GLU A 564 -9.17 -24.97 10.89
N ALA A 565 -9.99 -24.01 10.45
CA ALA A 565 -9.67 -23.15 9.31
C ALA A 565 -8.46 -22.22 9.58
N MET A 566 -8.22 -21.81 10.83
CA MET A 566 -6.99 -21.09 11.23
C MET A 566 -5.77 -22.01 11.19
N ARG A 567 -5.91 -23.28 11.60
CA ARG A 567 -4.82 -24.27 11.55
C ARG A 567 -4.42 -24.58 10.12
N GLU A 568 -5.38 -24.81 9.22
CA GLU A 568 -5.13 -25.01 7.80
C GLU A 568 -4.43 -23.80 7.17
N LEU A 569 -4.94 -22.59 7.42
CA LEU A 569 -4.32 -21.35 6.95
C LEU A 569 -2.91 -21.22 7.51
N GLY A 570 -2.71 -21.44 8.81
CA GLY A 570 -1.41 -21.40 9.46
C GLY A 570 -0.40 -22.37 8.86
N THR A 571 -0.79 -23.62 8.60
CA THR A 571 0.08 -24.61 7.93
C THR A 571 0.49 -24.15 6.53
N ARG A 572 -0.46 -23.65 5.73
CA ARG A 572 -0.17 -23.11 4.39
C ARG A 572 0.76 -21.90 4.46
N LEU A 573 0.49 -20.95 5.36
CA LEU A 573 1.30 -19.75 5.55
C LEU A 573 2.72 -20.07 6.01
N GLN A 574 2.87 -20.98 6.98
CA GLN A 574 4.18 -21.46 7.44
C GLN A 574 5.00 -22.04 6.27
N ARG A 575 4.33 -22.80 5.40
CA ARG A 575 4.94 -23.37 4.21
C ARG A 575 5.38 -22.28 3.22
N ASN A 576 4.50 -21.35 2.89
CA ASN A 576 4.80 -20.25 1.97
C ASN A 576 5.95 -19.38 2.49
N VAL A 577 5.98 -19.07 3.78
CA VAL A 577 7.07 -18.30 4.42
C VAL A 577 8.40 -19.04 4.36
N LEU A 578 8.41 -20.37 4.54
CA LEU A 578 9.61 -21.19 4.41
C LEU A 578 10.15 -21.15 2.98
N VAL A 579 9.28 -21.33 1.98
CA VAL A 579 9.66 -21.28 0.55
C VAL A 579 10.15 -19.89 0.16
N ALA A 580 9.45 -18.82 0.55
CA ALA A 580 9.86 -17.44 0.28
C ALA A 580 11.22 -17.12 0.91
N ARG A 581 11.50 -17.63 2.12
CA ARG A 581 12.81 -17.50 2.75
C ARG A 581 13.90 -18.25 1.99
N ALA A 582 13.62 -19.47 1.53
CA ALA A 582 14.57 -20.23 0.71
C ALA A 582 14.87 -19.50 -0.60
N GLN A 583 13.86 -18.97 -1.29
CA GLN A 583 14.04 -18.17 -2.50
C GLN A 583 14.84 -16.89 -2.24
N SER A 584 14.61 -16.21 -1.11
CA SER A 584 15.39 -15.04 -0.70
C SER A 584 16.87 -15.36 -0.47
N LEU A 585 17.15 -16.48 0.23
CA LEU A 585 18.52 -16.98 0.40
C LEU A 585 19.19 -17.27 -0.94
N ARG A 586 18.48 -17.91 -1.87
CA ARG A 586 18.99 -18.17 -3.22
C ARG A 586 19.30 -16.88 -3.98
N LYS A 587 18.38 -15.90 -3.96
CA LYS A 587 18.60 -14.57 -4.57
C LYS A 587 19.79 -13.83 -3.95
N ALA A 588 20.10 -14.08 -2.68
CA ALA A 588 21.28 -13.53 -1.99
C ALA A 588 22.59 -14.32 -2.25
N GLY A 589 22.59 -15.29 -3.17
CA GLY A 589 23.76 -16.11 -3.49
C GLY A 589 24.03 -17.25 -2.49
N GLN A 590 23.12 -17.52 -1.55
CA GLN A 590 23.25 -18.53 -0.50
C GLN A 590 22.45 -19.80 -0.82
N GLU A 591 22.52 -20.28 -2.05
CA GLU A 591 21.74 -21.42 -2.54
C GLU A 591 21.91 -22.72 -1.70
N PRO A 592 23.11 -23.11 -1.24
CA PRO A 592 23.24 -24.30 -0.37
C PRO A 592 22.41 -24.22 0.91
N GLN A 593 22.27 -23.02 1.48
CA GLN A 593 21.46 -22.78 2.68
C GLN A 593 19.96 -22.82 2.35
N ALA A 594 19.57 -22.30 1.18
CA ALA A 594 18.20 -22.40 0.67
C ALA A 594 17.79 -23.86 0.46
N ILE A 595 18.65 -24.66 -0.17
CA ILE A 595 18.42 -26.10 -0.39
C ILE A 595 18.35 -26.81 0.96
N ALA A 596 19.30 -26.56 1.87
CA ALA A 596 19.28 -27.16 3.20
C ALA A 596 17.98 -26.84 3.97
N LEU A 597 17.43 -25.63 3.81
CA LEU A 597 16.17 -25.22 4.42
C LEU A 597 14.97 -26.01 3.87
N LEU A 598 14.87 -26.18 2.54
CA LEU A 598 13.78 -26.96 1.92
C LEU A 598 13.92 -28.47 2.19
N MET A 599 15.15 -28.97 2.29
CA MET A 599 15.45 -30.40 2.39
C MET A 599 15.39 -30.96 3.83
N GLN A 600 15.05 -30.16 4.85
CA GLN A 600 14.88 -30.67 6.23
C GLN A 600 13.71 -31.66 6.36
N ALA A 601 12.59 -31.40 5.67
CA ALA A 601 11.42 -32.28 5.64
C ALA A 601 10.68 -32.12 4.30
N PRO A 602 11.27 -32.58 3.19
CA PRO A 602 10.85 -32.19 1.85
C PRO A 602 9.53 -32.88 1.43
N ASN A 603 8.60 -32.08 0.92
CA ASN A 603 7.45 -32.58 0.18
C ASN A 603 7.78 -32.72 -1.34
N SER A 604 6.84 -33.18 -2.15
CA SER A 604 7.08 -33.31 -3.61
C SER A 604 7.41 -31.96 -4.26
N ASP A 605 6.79 -30.86 -3.82
CA ASP A 605 7.03 -29.52 -4.38
C ASP A 605 8.43 -29.00 -4.01
N ASP A 606 8.94 -29.31 -2.82
CA ASP A 606 10.34 -29.01 -2.43
C ASP A 606 11.31 -29.71 -3.37
N LEU A 607 11.09 -31.02 -3.59
CA LEU A 607 11.95 -31.82 -4.46
C LEU A 607 11.91 -31.27 -5.89
N MET A 608 10.73 -30.90 -6.40
CA MET A 608 10.57 -30.27 -7.71
C MET A 608 11.28 -28.91 -7.79
N THR A 609 11.15 -28.07 -6.75
CA THR A 609 11.79 -26.75 -6.69
C THR A 609 13.31 -26.89 -6.72
N VAL A 610 13.86 -27.80 -5.90
CA VAL A 610 15.31 -28.05 -5.83
C VAL A 610 15.81 -28.75 -7.11
N ALA A 611 14.98 -29.59 -7.76
CA ALA A 611 15.30 -30.18 -9.06
C ALA A 611 15.40 -29.10 -10.16
N GLY A 612 14.46 -28.15 -10.19
CA GLY A 612 14.53 -27.00 -11.09
C GLY A 612 15.79 -26.17 -10.85
N TRP A 613 16.14 -25.89 -9.59
CA TRP A 613 17.38 -25.19 -9.25
C TRP A 613 18.64 -25.96 -9.68
N ALA A 614 18.62 -27.29 -9.55
CA ALA A 614 19.70 -28.17 -10.02
C ALA A 614 19.87 -28.08 -11.54
N GLN A 615 18.77 -28.11 -12.29
CA GLN A 615 18.78 -27.96 -13.74
C GLN A 615 19.30 -26.57 -14.16
N GLU A 616 18.85 -25.50 -13.51
CA GLU A 616 19.29 -24.12 -13.79
C GLU A 616 20.80 -23.91 -13.58
N ARG A 617 21.43 -24.62 -12.63
CA ARG A 617 22.89 -24.59 -12.42
C ARG A 617 23.67 -25.62 -13.23
N GLY A 618 23.01 -26.40 -14.10
CA GLY A 618 23.63 -27.44 -14.93
C GLY A 618 23.93 -28.77 -14.22
N ASP A 619 23.44 -28.98 -13.00
CA ASP A 619 23.56 -30.26 -12.28
C ASP A 619 22.40 -31.20 -12.65
N TYR A 620 22.45 -31.67 -13.90
CA TYR A 620 21.39 -32.49 -14.49
C TYR A 620 21.24 -33.85 -13.81
N ASP A 621 22.31 -34.39 -13.21
CA ASP A 621 22.27 -35.66 -12.46
C ASP A 621 21.49 -35.53 -11.15
N GLN A 622 21.71 -34.42 -10.42
CA GLN A 622 20.91 -34.15 -9.23
C GLN A 622 19.45 -33.86 -9.58
N ALA A 623 19.19 -33.07 -10.63
CA ALA A 623 17.83 -32.81 -11.10
C ALA A 623 17.11 -34.12 -11.45
N GLN A 624 17.75 -35.01 -12.23
CA GLN A 624 17.19 -36.30 -12.62
C GLN A 624 16.85 -37.17 -11.41
N ARG A 625 17.75 -37.23 -10.40
CA ARG A 625 17.51 -37.98 -9.17
C ARG A 625 16.32 -37.44 -8.40
N LEU A 626 16.20 -36.12 -8.27
CA LEU A 626 15.11 -35.46 -7.53
C LEU A 626 13.76 -35.65 -8.24
N TYR A 627 13.69 -35.47 -9.56
CA TYR A 627 12.48 -35.78 -10.33
C TYR A 627 12.09 -37.25 -10.21
N SER A 628 13.07 -38.16 -10.24
CA SER A 628 12.82 -39.60 -10.04
C SER A 628 12.25 -39.91 -8.65
N GLN A 629 12.70 -39.21 -7.59
CA GLN A 629 12.15 -39.37 -6.24
C GLN A 629 10.69 -38.90 -6.15
N VAL A 630 10.33 -37.82 -6.86
CA VAL A 630 8.94 -37.37 -6.96
C VAL A 630 8.09 -38.42 -7.65
N LEU A 631 8.54 -38.96 -8.79
CA LEU A 631 7.84 -39.99 -9.53
C LEU A 631 7.73 -41.33 -8.80
N GLN A 632 8.70 -41.68 -7.94
CA GLN A 632 8.58 -42.85 -7.06
C GLN A 632 7.44 -42.70 -6.04
N LYS A 633 7.22 -41.48 -5.51
CA LYS A 633 6.12 -41.19 -4.58
C LYS A 633 4.79 -40.96 -5.31
N GLN A 634 4.83 -40.38 -6.51
CA GLN A 634 3.69 -39.96 -7.32
C GLN A 634 3.94 -40.31 -8.80
N PRO A 635 3.68 -41.57 -9.22
CA PRO A 635 4.00 -42.03 -10.58
C PRO A 635 3.31 -41.24 -11.70
N ASP A 636 2.14 -40.66 -11.42
CA ASP A 636 1.35 -39.89 -12.39
C ASP A 636 1.62 -38.37 -12.33
N ASN A 637 2.65 -37.92 -11.61
CA ASN A 637 2.96 -36.49 -11.49
C ASN A 637 3.47 -35.92 -12.82
N THR A 638 2.60 -35.19 -13.52
CA THR A 638 2.86 -34.60 -14.83
C THR A 638 4.03 -33.62 -14.82
N GLU A 639 4.15 -32.79 -13.78
CA GLU A 639 5.21 -31.79 -13.66
C GLU A 639 6.59 -32.44 -13.55
N ALA A 640 6.69 -33.55 -12.82
CA ALA A 640 7.92 -34.31 -12.66
C ALA A 640 8.32 -35.03 -13.97
N HIS A 641 7.36 -35.59 -14.71
CA HIS A 641 7.61 -36.17 -16.04
C HIS A 641 8.13 -35.11 -17.03
N LEU A 642 7.47 -33.95 -17.11
CA LEU A 642 7.93 -32.85 -17.96
C LEU A 642 9.31 -32.34 -17.53
N GLY A 643 9.56 -32.25 -16.21
CA GLY A 643 10.88 -31.91 -15.67
C GLY A 643 11.99 -32.89 -16.06
N GLN A 644 11.73 -34.21 -16.05
CA GLN A 644 12.70 -35.19 -16.54
C GLN A 644 13.00 -35.02 -18.03
N ILE A 645 11.97 -34.79 -18.84
CA ILE A 645 12.13 -34.57 -20.29
C ILE A 645 12.96 -33.32 -20.55
N GLU A 646 12.62 -32.21 -19.90
CA GLU A 646 13.35 -30.94 -20.03
C GLU A 646 14.80 -31.06 -19.54
N ASN A 647 15.04 -31.83 -18.48
CA ASN A 647 16.40 -32.11 -18.00
C ASN A 647 17.22 -32.95 -19.00
N LEU A 648 16.59 -33.92 -19.68
CA LEU A 648 17.24 -34.66 -20.78
C LEU A 648 17.54 -33.75 -21.97
N ILE A 649 16.65 -32.82 -22.30
CA ILE A 649 16.89 -31.83 -23.37
C ILE A 649 18.05 -30.90 -22.98
N ALA A 650 18.03 -30.34 -21.76
CA ALA A 650 19.07 -29.47 -21.26
C ALA A 650 20.46 -30.15 -21.22
N SER A 651 20.51 -31.45 -20.92
CA SER A 651 21.72 -32.27 -20.99
C SER A 651 22.09 -32.80 -22.39
N GLN A 652 21.45 -32.29 -23.45
CA GLN A 652 21.67 -32.66 -24.86
C GLN A 652 21.37 -34.14 -25.19
N GLN A 653 20.62 -34.84 -24.34
CA GLN A 653 20.17 -36.21 -24.54
C GLN A 653 18.83 -36.25 -25.31
N LEU A 654 18.84 -35.73 -26.54
CA LEU A 654 17.63 -35.51 -27.34
C LEU A 654 16.89 -36.80 -27.73
N ALA A 655 17.62 -37.90 -27.99
CA ALA A 655 17.01 -39.18 -28.35
C ALA A 655 16.22 -39.81 -27.18
N PRO A 656 16.80 -39.93 -25.97
CA PRO A 656 16.04 -40.29 -24.76
C PRO A 656 14.86 -39.36 -24.47
N ALA A 657 15.04 -38.04 -24.60
CA ALA A 657 13.95 -37.08 -24.39
C ALA A 657 12.78 -37.31 -25.36
N ARG A 658 13.09 -37.51 -26.66
CA ARG A 658 12.08 -37.83 -27.69
C ARG A 658 11.34 -39.13 -27.37
N GLN A 659 12.05 -40.15 -26.88
CA GLN A 659 11.43 -41.41 -26.48
C GLN A 659 10.46 -41.21 -25.30
N GLN A 660 10.86 -40.46 -24.27
CA GLN A 660 9.99 -40.16 -23.13
C GLN A 660 8.78 -39.31 -23.54
N LEU A 661 8.96 -38.31 -24.40
CA LEU A 661 7.86 -37.51 -24.96
C LEU A 661 6.84 -38.38 -25.72
N ALA A 662 7.29 -39.36 -26.50
CA ALA A 662 6.41 -40.27 -27.22
C ALA A 662 5.64 -41.23 -26.29
N GLN A 663 6.21 -41.55 -25.13
CA GLN A 663 5.60 -42.42 -24.12
C GLN A 663 4.73 -41.66 -23.12
N PHE A 664 4.89 -40.34 -23.03
CA PHE A 664 4.15 -39.48 -22.13
C PHE A 664 2.65 -39.50 -22.47
N LYS A 665 1.87 -40.14 -21.60
CA LYS A 665 0.40 -40.17 -21.67
C LYS A 665 -0.15 -39.56 -20.38
N PRO A 666 -0.80 -38.38 -20.44
CA PRO A 666 -1.49 -37.83 -19.28
C PRO A 666 -2.51 -38.86 -18.79
N SER A 667 -2.69 -38.97 -17.46
CA SER A 667 -3.72 -39.83 -16.89
C SER A 667 -5.10 -39.50 -17.50
N ALA A 668 -5.94 -40.51 -17.77
CA ALA A 668 -7.22 -40.34 -18.44
C ALA A 668 -8.20 -39.37 -17.71
N SER A 669 -7.94 -39.10 -16.43
CA SER A 669 -8.71 -38.20 -15.58
C SER A 669 -8.12 -36.77 -15.50
N ALA A 670 -6.90 -36.54 -16.02
CA ALA A 670 -6.14 -35.30 -15.84
C ALA A 670 -6.09 -34.50 -17.15
N VAL A 671 -6.87 -33.42 -17.23
CA VAL A 671 -6.74 -32.43 -18.30
C VAL A 671 -5.46 -31.62 -18.04
N LEU A 672 -4.53 -31.64 -19.00
CA LEU A 672 -3.31 -30.82 -18.92
C LEU A 672 -3.66 -29.34 -18.83
N THR A 673 -2.97 -28.61 -17.94
CA THR A 673 -3.09 -27.16 -17.87
C THR A 673 -2.45 -26.49 -19.10
N ALA A 674 -2.82 -25.24 -19.39
CA ALA A 674 -2.21 -24.48 -20.48
C ALA A 674 -0.66 -24.40 -20.38
N SER A 675 -0.14 -24.24 -19.16
CA SER A 675 1.31 -24.22 -18.91
C SER A 675 1.97 -25.57 -19.23
N GLN A 676 1.33 -26.68 -18.85
CA GLN A 676 1.81 -28.03 -19.17
C GLN A 676 1.77 -28.30 -20.68
N GLN A 677 0.71 -27.88 -21.37
CA GLN A 677 0.61 -28.01 -22.83
C GLN A 677 1.67 -27.18 -23.56
N ARG A 678 1.96 -25.95 -23.09
CA ARG A 678 3.05 -25.12 -23.60
C ARG A 678 4.41 -25.80 -23.42
N ARG A 679 4.72 -26.29 -22.22
CA ARG A 679 5.98 -26.99 -21.93
C ARG A 679 6.15 -28.23 -22.81
N LEU A 680 5.09 -29.01 -22.96
CA LEU A 680 5.08 -30.17 -23.87
C LEU A 680 5.35 -29.77 -25.33
N ALA A 681 4.73 -28.70 -25.80
CA ALA A 681 4.96 -28.18 -27.16
C ALA A 681 6.41 -27.72 -27.35
N ASN A 682 6.96 -26.96 -26.41
CA ASN A 682 8.36 -26.52 -26.45
C ASN A 682 9.32 -27.72 -26.47
N ALA A 683 9.09 -28.72 -25.61
CA ALA A 683 9.91 -29.93 -25.57
C ALA A 683 9.89 -30.69 -26.91
N TRP A 684 8.73 -30.78 -27.59
CA TRP A 684 8.66 -31.34 -28.94
C TRP A 684 9.47 -30.54 -29.96
N SER A 685 9.43 -29.21 -29.88
CA SER A 685 10.23 -28.34 -30.74
C SER A 685 11.73 -28.56 -30.53
N GLU A 686 12.17 -28.63 -29.27
CA GLU A 686 13.59 -28.77 -28.90
C GLU A 686 14.17 -30.15 -29.26
N VAL A 687 13.35 -31.21 -29.32
CA VAL A 687 13.78 -32.52 -29.85
C VAL A 687 13.72 -32.63 -31.38
N GLY A 688 13.50 -31.52 -32.09
CA GLY A 688 13.52 -31.44 -33.55
C GLY A 688 12.20 -31.80 -34.24
N GLU A 689 11.06 -31.66 -33.55
CA GLU A 689 9.71 -31.99 -34.06
C GLU A 689 8.76 -30.77 -33.98
N PRO A 690 9.09 -29.65 -34.65
CA PRO A 690 8.35 -28.37 -34.54
C PRO A 690 6.92 -28.43 -35.07
N ASP A 691 6.60 -29.38 -35.96
CA ASP A 691 5.24 -29.56 -36.48
C ASP A 691 4.29 -30.10 -35.40
N LYS A 692 4.78 -31.00 -34.52
CA LYS A 692 4.02 -31.47 -33.34
C LYS A 692 3.81 -30.33 -32.35
N ALA A 693 4.85 -29.55 -32.10
CA ALA A 693 4.76 -28.35 -31.27
C ALA A 693 3.73 -27.34 -31.83
N SER A 694 3.74 -27.12 -33.15
CA SER A 694 2.82 -26.20 -33.82
C SER A 694 1.38 -26.67 -33.71
N ALA A 695 1.13 -27.98 -33.86
CA ALA A 695 -0.20 -28.56 -33.68
C ALA A 695 -0.72 -28.39 -32.24
N LEU A 696 0.13 -28.59 -31.23
CA LEU A 696 -0.22 -28.38 -29.82
C LEU A 696 -0.54 -26.91 -29.51
N PHE A 697 0.27 -25.97 -29.99
CA PHE A 697 -0.01 -24.54 -29.84
C PHE A 697 -1.26 -24.11 -30.61
N ALA A 698 -1.49 -24.65 -31.81
CA ALA A 698 -2.70 -24.35 -32.58
C ALA A 698 -3.97 -24.80 -31.84
N GLU A 699 -3.93 -25.95 -31.15
CA GLU A 699 -5.04 -26.40 -30.30
C GLU A 699 -5.21 -25.51 -29.07
N LEU A 700 -4.12 -25.23 -28.36
CA LEU A 700 -4.11 -24.39 -27.15
C LEU A 700 -4.64 -22.98 -27.42
N LEU A 701 -4.30 -22.40 -28.57
CA LEU A 701 -4.69 -21.03 -28.94
C LEU A 701 -6.09 -20.90 -29.55
N LYS A 702 -6.87 -21.99 -29.64
CA LYS A 702 -8.31 -21.91 -30.00
C LYS A 702 -9.13 -21.13 -28.97
N THR A 703 -8.68 -21.10 -27.72
CA THR A 703 -9.27 -20.31 -26.64
C THR A 703 -8.29 -19.23 -26.16
N PRO A 704 -8.78 -18.06 -25.71
CA PRO A 704 -7.92 -17.03 -25.14
C PRO A 704 -7.16 -17.55 -23.92
N GLN A 705 -5.86 -17.25 -23.86
CA GLN A 705 -4.98 -17.70 -22.79
C GLN A 705 -4.73 -16.58 -21.79
N ALA A 706 -4.76 -16.92 -20.50
CA ALA A 706 -4.47 -15.98 -19.42
C ALA A 706 -2.96 -15.75 -19.22
N ASP A 707 -2.14 -16.76 -19.53
CA ASP A 707 -0.67 -16.68 -19.39
C ASP A 707 -0.03 -16.09 -20.66
N PRO A 708 0.60 -14.91 -20.60
CA PRO A 708 1.24 -14.27 -21.74
C PRO A 708 2.42 -15.05 -22.33
N VAL A 709 3.07 -15.93 -21.56
CA VAL A 709 4.23 -16.72 -22.03
C VAL A 709 3.81 -17.69 -23.14
N VAL A 710 2.56 -18.18 -23.12
CA VAL A 710 2.02 -19.08 -24.14
C VAL A 710 2.04 -18.41 -25.52
N TYR A 711 1.62 -17.15 -25.60
CA TYR A 711 1.62 -16.40 -26.84
C TYR A 711 3.04 -16.13 -27.35
N ARG A 712 3.97 -15.81 -26.46
CA ARG A 712 5.38 -15.61 -26.82
C ARG A 712 5.98 -16.87 -27.45
N ASP A 713 5.84 -18.01 -26.80
CA ASP A 713 6.47 -19.25 -27.27
C ASP A 713 5.86 -19.74 -28.58
N ALA A 714 4.53 -19.62 -28.72
CA ALA A 714 3.86 -19.88 -29.98
C ALA A 714 4.35 -18.94 -31.09
N ALA A 715 4.54 -17.65 -30.80
CA ALA A 715 5.07 -16.69 -31.76
C ALA A 715 6.48 -17.04 -32.22
N ARG A 716 7.39 -17.38 -31.29
CA ARG A 716 8.76 -17.81 -31.59
C ARG A 716 8.79 -19.01 -32.53
N LEU A 717 7.96 -20.01 -32.25
CA LEU A 717 7.89 -21.24 -33.05
C LEU A 717 7.52 -20.97 -34.51
N ILE A 718 6.60 -20.02 -34.74
CA ILE A 718 6.09 -19.75 -36.09
C ILE A 718 6.76 -18.55 -36.76
N ALA A 719 7.58 -17.76 -36.07
CA ALA A 719 8.14 -16.48 -36.55
C ALA A 719 8.83 -16.60 -37.91
N ALA A 720 9.57 -17.68 -38.16
CA ALA A 720 10.28 -17.89 -39.43
C ALA A 720 9.34 -18.18 -40.61
N LYS A 721 8.21 -18.87 -40.38
CA LYS A 721 7.28 -19.30 -41.45
C LYS A 721 6.08 -18.37 -41.60
N GLN A 722 5.60 -17.79 -40.50
CA GLN A 722 4.37 -17.00 -40.41
C GLN A 722 4.61 -15.72 -39.58
N PRO A 723 5.52 -14.82 -40.02
CA PRO A 723 5.96 -13.68 -39.22
C PRO A 723 4.83 -12.71 -38.85
N ARG A 724 3.84 -12.49 -39.73
CA ARG A 724 2.70 -11.62 -39.44
C ARG A 724 1.85 -12.18 -38.29
N GLN A 725 1.53 -13.47 -38.33
CA GLN A 725 0.79 -14.13 -37.26
C GLN A 725 1.60 -14.19 -35.96
N ALA A 726 2.92 -14.39 -36.04
CA ALA A 726 3.80 -14.31 -34.87
C ALA A 726 3.71 -12.93 -34.20
N LEU A 727 3.73 -11.83 -34.97
CA LEU A 727 3.56 -10.49 -34.42
C LEU A 727 2.18 -10.28 -33.78
N ASP A 728 1.11 -10.87 -34.34
CA ASP A 728 -0.21 -10.84 -33.71
C ASP A 728 -0.25 -11.60 -32.38
N TYR A 729 0.46 -12.73 -32.27
CA TYR A 729 0.63 -13.44 -30.99
C TYR A 729 1.49 -12.64 -30.01
N TYR A 730 2.60 -12.04 -30.46
CA TYR A 730 3.38 -11.15 -29.60
C TYR A 730 2.55 -9.99 -29.07
N ALA A 731 1.66 -9.39 -29.88
CA ALA A 731 0.75 -8.35 -29.42
C ALA A 731 -0.18 -8.84 -28.30
N LYS A 732 -0.73 -10.06 -28.41
CA LYS A 732 -1.52 -10.69 -27.34
C LYS A 732 -0.70 -10.96 -26.07
N GLY A 733 0.54 -11.44 -26.23
CA GLY A 733 1.49 -11.61 -25.11
C GLY A 733 1.82 -10.28 -24.43
N MET A 734 2.01 -9.21 -25.22
CA MET A 734 2.25 -7.86 -24.72
C MET A 734 1.05 -7.30 -23.95
N VAL A 735 -0.19 -7.64 -24.30
CA VAL A 735 -1.37 -7.29 -23.49
C VAL A 735 -1.34 -7.98 -22.13
N GLY A 736 -1.08 -9.29 -22.10
CA GLY A 736 -0.99 -10.04 -20.83
C GLY A 736 0.17 -9.59 -19.95
N ALA A 737 1.24 -9.06 -20.53
CA ALA A 737 2.37 -8.45 -19.82
C ALA A 737 2.16 -6.95 -19.47
N GLY A 738 0.99 -6.36 -19.76
CA GLY A 738 0.68 -4.96 -19.44
C GLY A 738 1.42 -3.93 -20.30
N LEU A 739 1.99 -4.35 -21.44
CA LEU A 739 2.76 -3.50 -22.36
C LEU A 739 1.87 -2.82 -23.41
N MET A 740 0.71 -3.41 -23.70
CA MET A 740 -0.29 -2.91 -24.66
C MET A 740 -1.71 -3.08 -24.08
N THR A 741 -2.67 -2.32 -24.61
CA THR A 741 -4.10 -2.51 -24.29
C THR A 741 -4.76 -3.54 -25.24
N PRO A 742 -5.84 -4.23 -24.82
CA PRO A 742 -6.55 -5.17 -25.69
C PRO A 742 -7.01 -4.55 -27.02
N ALA A 743 -7.45 -3.28 -27.00
CA ALA A 743 -7.89 -2.57 -28.20
C ALA A 743 -6.75 -2.24 -29.19
N GLN A 744 -5.49 -2.24 -28.72
CA GLN A 744 -4.31 -2.05 -29.57
C GLN A 744 -3.76 -3.37 -30.13
N ALA A 745 -4.21 -4.52 -29.61
CA ALA A 745 -3.69 -5.82 -30.04
C ALA A 745 -4.57 -6.51 -31.08
N ASP A 746 -5.84 -6.13 -31.21
CA ASP A 746 -6.78 -6.74 -32.16
C ASP A 746 -7.82 -5.71 -32.71
N PRO A 747 -7.68 -5.24 -33.97
CA PRO A 747 -6.54 -5.48 -34.85
C PRO A 747 -5.27 -4.81 -34.32
N ARG A 748 -4.11 -5.42 -34.62
CA ARG A 748 -2.79 -4.97 -34.14
C ARG A 748 -2.46 -3.54 -34.61
N ASP A 749 -2.27 -2.64 -33.65
CA ASP A 749 -1.70 -1.30 -33.87
C ASP A 749 -0.17 -1.40 -33.91
N ASN A 750 0.38 -1.38 -35.12
CA ASN A 750 1.81 -1.45 -35.39
C ASN A 750 2.62 -0.32 -34.74
N ARG A 751 2.06 0.88 -34.64
CA ARG A 751 2.73 2.02 -34.03
C ARG A 751 2.81 1.84 -32.53
N ALA A 752 1.71 1.43 -31.89
CA ALA A 752 1.69 1.11 -30.47
C ALA A 752 2.61 -0.06 -30.13
N MET A 753 2.62 -1.11 -30.94
CA MET A 753 3.46 -2.30 -30.75
C MET A 753 4.95 -1.97 -30.85
N THR A 754 5.38 -1.27 -31.90
CA THR A 754 6.81 -0.89 -32.04
C THR A 754 7.22 0.11 -30.97
N LEU A 755 6.36 1.04 -30.56
CA LEU A 755 6.63 1.87 -29.39
C LEU A 755 6.79 1.03 -28.10
N ALA A 756 5.94 0.02 -27.92
CA ALA A 756 5.98 -0.90 -26.81
C ALA A 756 7.13 -1.92 -26.89
N SER A 757 7.87 -2.03 -28.00
CA SER A 757 9.06 -2.88 -28.12
C SER A 757 10.34 -2.20 -27.61
N ARG A 758 10.30 -0.90 -27.28
CA ARG A 758 11.47 -0.17 -26.77
C ARG A 758 12.01 -0.80 -25.50
N ALA A 759 13.32 -0.98 -25.42
CA ALA A 759 13.95 -1.62 -24.27
C ALA A 759 13.80 -0.72 -23.05
N LYS A 760 13.70 -1.31 -21.85
CA LYS A 760 13.63 -0.57 -20.59
C LYS A 760 14.51 -1.22 -19.54
N ASP A 761 15.11 -0.36 -18.72
CA ASP A 761 15.84 -0.81 -17.54
C ASP A 761 14.89 -1.46 -16.54
N HIS A 762 15.39 -2.48 -15.84
CA HIS A 762 14.65 -3.20 -14.80
C HIS A 762 13.38 -3.92 -15.27
N ASP A 763 13.20 -4.12 -16.58
CA ASP A 763 12.13 -4.97 -17.09
C ASP A 763 12.25 -6.40 -16.52
N GLU A 764 11.12 -6.98 -16.15
CA GLU A 764 11.05 -8.41 -15.87
C GLU A 764 11.38 -9.21 -17.13
N TRP A 765 11.87 -10.45 -16.94
CA TRP A 765 12.36 -11.31 -18.01
C TRP A 765 11.38 -11.45 -19.19
N LEU A 766 10.08 -11.56 -18.92
CA LEU A 766 9.06 -11.73 -19.97
C LEU A 766 8.86 -10.46 -20.78
N ALA A 767 8.77 -9.29 -20.13
CA ALA A 767 8.61 -8.01 -20.83
C ALA A 767 9.84 -7.72 -21.70
N SER A 768 11.04 -7.92 -21.15
CA SER A 768 12.30 -7.80 -21.88
C SER A 768 12.35 -8.75 -23.09
N SER A 769 11.96 -10.01 -22.89
CA SER A 769 11.89 -11.02 -23.94
C SER A 769 10.89 -10.65 -25.05
N LEU A 770 9.67 -10.22 -24.71
CA LEU A 770 8.66 -9.80 -25.68
C LEU A 770 9.11 -8.58 -26.47
N ARG A 771 9.71 -7.58 -25.80
CA ARG A 771 10.26 -6.39 -26.44
C ARG A 771 11.34 -6.75 -27.47
N SER A 772 12.33 -7.54 -27.05
CA SER A 772 13.46 -7.94 -27.91
C SER A 772 13.01 -8.78 -29.12
N ASP A 773 12.11 -9.74 -28.89
CA ASP A 773 11.57 -10.59 -29.95
C ASP A 773 10.79 -9.77 -30.99
N VAL A 774 9.94 -8.84 -30.52
CA VAL A 774 9.17 -7.94 -31.40
C VAL A 774 10.10 -6.99 -32.14
N ASP A 775 11.04 -6.35 -31.45
CA ASP A 775 11.98 -5.42 -32.05
C ASP A 775 12.77 -6.10 -33.18
N SER A 776 13.30 -7.30 -32.92
CA SER A 776 14.07 -8.09 -33.89
C SER A 776 13.22 -8.59 -35.06
N LEU A 777 12.04 -9.16 -34.79
CA LEU A 777 11.18 -9.70 -35.86
C LEU A 777 10.58 -8.58 -36.71
N TYR A 778 10.13 -7.49 -36.09
CA TYR A 778 9.51 -6.38 -36.80
C TYR A 778 10.53 -5.67 -37.70
N GLN A 779 11.75 -5.39 -37.22
CA GLN A 779 12.80 -4.80 -38.06
C GLN A 779 13.17 -5.69 -39.25
N ARG A 780 13.39 -6.99 -39.01
CA ARG A 780 13.68 -7.96 -40.08
C ARG A 780 12.61 -8.02 -41.16
N GLN A 781 11.34 -7.87 -40.76
CA GLN A 781 10.20 -7.93 -41.67
C GLN A 781 9.87 -6.61 -42.35
N ASN A 782 10.53 -5.50 -41.97
CA ASN A 782 10.25 -4.16 -42.48
C ASN A 782 11.23 -3.83 -43.62
N PRO A 783 10.77 -3.79 -44.88
CA PRO A 783 11.62 -3.37 -45.99
C PRO A 783 12.19 -1.97 -45.72
N THR A 784 13.47 -1.78 -46.02
CA THR A 784 14.17 -0.52 -45.71
C THR A 784 15.00 -0.05 -46.89
N VAL A 785 14.87 1.23 -47.22
CA VAL A 785 15.70 1.91 -48.24
C VAL A 785 16.68 2.85 -47.55
N HIS A 786 17.92 2.77 -47.97
CA HIS A 786 19.06 3.50 -47.45
C HIS A 786 19.66 4.36 -48.55
N LEU A 787 19.83 5.65 -48.30
CA LEU A 787 20.59 6.57 -49.15
C LEU A 787 21.69 7.21 -48.30
N TYR A 788 22.94 6.88 -48.60
CA TYR A 788 24.11 7.37 -47.87
C TYR A 788 25.01 8.13 -48.83
N THR A 789 25.63 9.20 -48.36
CA THR A 789 26.73 9.87 -49.03
C THR A 789 27.86 9.98 -48.04
N ASP A 790 29.01 9.42 -48.41
CA ASP A 790 30.24 9.44 -47.64
C ASP A 790 31.31 10.19 -48.44
N TYR A 791 31.99 11.10 -47.77
CA TYR A 791 33.12 11.86 -48.27
C TYR A 791 34.35 11.54 -47.44
N GLY A 792 35.37 10.95 -48.05
CA GLY A 792 36.65 10.64 -47.43
C GLY A 792 37.75 11.54 -47.96
N TRP A 793 38.60 12.06 -47.07
CA TRP A 793 39.77 12.87 -47.41
C TRP A 793 40.96 12.47 -46.52
N ARG A 794 42.16 12.87 -46.93
CA ARG A 794 43.38 12.64 -46.17
C ARG A 794 43.83 13.88 -45.41
N SER A 795 44.47 13.67 -44.26
CA SER A 795 44.94 14.74 -43.37
C SER A 795 46.42 14.57 -42.99
N ASP A 796 47.14 13.72 -43.73
CA ASP A 796 48.58 13.46 -43.62
C ASP A 796 49.36 14.08 -44.79
N ASP A 797 50.70 14.07 -44.71
CA ASP A 797 51.58 14.51 -45.81
C ASP A 797 51.51 13.49 -46.96
N ALA A 798 50.49 13.62 -47.81
CA ALA A 798 50.26 12.76 -48.97
C ALA A 798 50.77 13.38 -50.28
N SER A 799 51.17 12.54 -51.23
CA SER A 799 51.73 12.95 -52.52
C SER A 799 50.64 13.07 -53.57
N LYS A 800 50.62 14.21 -54.28
CA LYS A 800 49.65 14.45 -55.36
C LYS A 800 49.89 13.50 -56.53
N GLY A 801 48.80 13.08 -57.17
CA GLY A 801 48.82 12.10 -58.25
C GLY A 801 49.00 10.66 -57.77
N THR A 802 49.22 10.40 -56.48
CA THR A 802 49.35 9.04 -55.93
C THR A 802 48.46 8.82 -54.71
N SER A 803 48.93 9.21 -53.53
CA SER A 803 48.31 8.88 -52.25
C SER A 803 47.34 9.95 -51.73
N ASP A 804 47.43 11.20 -52.20
CA ASP A 804 46.53 12.30 -51.83
C ASP A 804 45.17 12.19 -52.53
N THR A 805 44.35 11.22 -52.09
CA THR A 805 43.08 10.86 -52.75
C THR A 805 41.87 11.34 -51.95
N ASP A 806 41.03 12.17 -52.59
CA ASP A 806 39.66 12.46 -52.15
C ASP A 806 38.70 11.41 -52.70
N THR A 807 37.74 10.98 -51.90
CA THR A 807 36.77 9.95 -52.26
C THR A 807 35.35 10.38 -51.92
N THR A 808 34.43 10.21 -52.86
CA THR A 808 32.98 10.37 -52.64
C THR A 808 32.27 9.08 -53.01
N THR A 809 31.56 8.50 -52.05
CA THR A 809 30.75 7.29 -52.26
C THR A 809 29.29 7.57 -51.94
N THR A 810 28.41 7.45 -52.92
CA THR A 810 26.95 7.51 -52.73
C THR A 810 26.36 6.12 -52.82
N ILE A 811 25.76 5.65 -51.73
CA ILE A 811 25.23 4.29 -51.59
C ILE A 811 23.70 4.35 -51.62
N LEU A 812 23.08 3.57 -52.51
CA LEU A 812 21.67 3.23 -52.47
C LEU A 812 21.55 1.75 -52.15
N GLN A 813 20.90 1.40 -51.03
CA GLN A 813 20.64 0.02 -50.64
C GLN A 813 19.16 -0.20 -50.34
N LEU A 814 18.65 -1.36 -50.78
CA LEU A 814 17.32 -1.87 -50.45
C LEU A 814 17.46 -3.18 -49.68
N ASP A 815 16.89 -3.21 -48.47
CA ASP A 815 16.83 -4.37 -47.58
C ASP A 815 15.43 -4.99 -47.62
N LEU A 816 15.37 -6.32 -47.75
CA LEU A 816 14.15 -7.09 -47.92
C LEU A 816 14.14 -8.33 -47.00
N PRO A 817 12.99 -8.66 -46.39
CA PRO A 817 12.84 -9.93 -45.68
C PRO A 817 12.88 -11.10 -46.67
N ILE A 818 13.86 -12.00 -46.51
CA ILE A 818 13.97 -13.22 -47.34
C ILE A 818 14.25 -14.40 -46.42
N ALA A 819 13.34 -15.38 -46.42
CA ALA A 819 13.35 -16.52 -45.51
C ALA A 819 13.41 -16.07 -44.04
N ASP A 820 14.39 -16.56 -43.28
CA ASP A 820 14.65 -16.23 -41.88
C ASP A 820 15.63 -15.06 -41.69
N GLY A 821 16.14 -14.46 -42.79
CA GLY A 821 17.13 -13.40 -42.79
C GLY A 821 16.70 -12.14 -43.55
N THR A 822 17.68 -11.30 -43.85
CA THR A 822 17.53 -10.06 -44.65
C THR A 822 18.39 -10.16 -45.90
N GLY A 823 17.76 -10.13 -47.07
CA GLY A 823 18.45 -9.95 -48.34
C GLY A 823 18.60 -8.47 -48.65
N TRP A 824 19.68 -8.09 -49.33
CA TRP A 824 19.93 -6.71 -49.71
C TRP A 824 20.50 -6.60 -51.12
N VAL A 825 20.16 -5.49 -51.79
CA VAL A 825 20.72 -5.10 -53.09
C VAL A 825 21.26 -3.69 -52.97
N ARG A 826 22.47 -3.46 -53.50
CA ARG A 826 23.19 -2.21 -53.35
C ARG A 826 23.78 -1.73 -54.67
N ALA A 827 23.66 -0.42 -54.90
CA ALA A 827 24.40 0.31 -55.91
C ALA A 827 25.24 1.40 -55.22
N GLU A 828 26.54 1.45 -55.49
CA GLU A 828 27.44 2.47 -54.95
C GLU A 828 28.05 3.27 -56.09
N GLN A 829 27.74 4.55 -56.17
CA GLN A 829 28.40 5.48 -57.08
C GLN A 829 29.66 6.00 -56.41
N LEU A 830 30.81 5.69 -57.00
CA LEU A 830 32.13 6.08 -56.51
C LEU A 830 32.76 7.13 -57.41
N ASP A 831 33.41 8.10 -56.77
CA ASP A 831 34.27 9.10 -57.36
C ASP A 831 35.55 9.21 -56.53
N MET A 832 36.71 9.05 -57.16
CA MET A 832 38.03 9.17 -56.54
C MET A 832 38.89 10.10 -57.38
N ASP A 833 39.56 11.06 -56.76
CA ASP A 833 40.47 11.99 -57.41
C ASP A 833 41.73 12.15 -56.56
N ALA A 834 42.90 11.89 -57.16
CA ALA A 834 44.19 12.11 -56.53
C ALA A 834 44.94 13.32 -57.10
N GLY A 835 44.29 14.13 -57.95
CA GLY A 835 44.89 15.32 -58.54
C GLY A 835 46.01 15.00 -59.53
N LYS A 836 46.85 16.00 -59.78
CA LYS A 836 47.98 15.95 -60.73
C LYS A 836 49.31 15.83 -59.98
N PHE A 837 50.23 15.07 -60.55
CA PHE A 837 51.62 15.01 -60.06
C PHE A 837 52.30 16.37 -60.08
N ASP A 838 53.28 16.55 -59.19
CA ASP A 838 54.21 17.65 -59.30
C ASP A 838 55.13 17.45 -60.50
N THR A 839 55.51 18.55 -61.16
CA THR A 839 56.32 18.51 -62.39
C THR A 839 57.62 19.23 -62.21
N ASP A 840 58.66 18.70 -62.86
CA ASP A 840 59.94 19.38 -62.99
C ASP A 840 59.81 20.66 -63.84
N ALA A 841 60.89 21.48 -63.88
CA ALA A 841 60.91 22.76 -64.59
C ALA A 841 60.59 22.65 -66.11
N ASP A 842 60.74 21.46 -66.70
CA ASP A 842 60.39 21.15 -68.09
C ASP A 842 58.95 20.61 -68.27
N GLY A 843 58.13 20.62 -67.21
CA GLY A 843 56.74 20.18 -67.22
C GLY A 843 56.55 18.67 -67.25
N ARG A 844 57.62 17.88 -67.10
CA ARG A 844 57.59 16.41 -67.08
C ARG A 844 57.49 15.88 -65.65
N VAL A 845 56.82 14.74 -65.50
CA VAL A 845 56.73 13.99 -64.24
C VAL A 845 57.85 12.96 -64.21
N ARG A 846 58.70 12.97 -63.19
CA ARG A 846 59.77 11.98 -62.96
C ARG A 846 59.66 11.30 -61.59
N GLU A 847 58.53 11.45 -60.91
CA GLU A 847 58.22 10.76 -59.66
C GLU A 847 58.14 9.23 -59.85
N GLN A 848 58.17 8.50 -58.74
CA GLN A 848 58.09 7.04 -58.67
C GLN A 848 56.67 6.52 -58.96
N TYR A 849 56.17 6.81 -60.16
CA TYR A 849 54.86 6.37 -60.65
C TYR A 849 54.99 5.68 -62.00
N GLY A 850 54.34 4.52 -62.17
CA GLY A 850 54.43 3.73 -63.40
C GLY A 850 55.90 3.52 -63.82
N THR A 851 56.28 3.99 -65.00
CA THR A 851 57.68 4.02 -65.46
C THR A 851 58.23 5.45 -65.64
N CYS A 852 57.64 6.45 -64.99
CA CYS A 852 57.98 7.86 -65.21
C CYS A 852 59.39 8.25 -64.73
N GLY A 853 59.85 7.64 -63.64
CA GLY A 853 61.21 7.81 -63.12
C GLY A 853 62.27 6.93 -63.82
N VAL A 854 61.90 6.16 -64.84
CA VAL A 854 62.83 5.22 -65.50
C VAL A 854 63.77 5.94 -66.47
N GLY A 855 65.06 5.63 -66.37
CA GLY A 855 66.06 6.12 -67.29
C GLY A 855 66.27 5.21 -68.50
N VAL A 856 66.49 5.76 -69.70
CA VAL A 856 66.87 5.02 -70.91
C VAL A 856 68.30 5.39 -71.33
N ARG A 857 69.08 4.41 -71.80
CA ARG A 857 70.48 4.63 -72.23
C ARG A 857 70.55 4.86 -73.73
N GLN A 858 71.06 6.01 -74.15
CA GLN A 858 71.25 6.30 -75.57
C GLN A 858 72.29 5.38 -76.22
N LYS A 859 72.04 5.01 -77.48
CA LYS A 859 72.87 4.04 -78.22
C LYS A 859 74.26 4.55 -78.59
N ASP A 860 74.39 5.84 -78.85
CA ASP A 860 75.61 6.51 -79.32
C ASP A 860 76.58 6.90 -78.18
N SER A 861 76.06 7.39 -77.07
CA SER A 861 76.83 8.01 -75.98
C SER A 861 76.78 7.20 -74.68
N ASN A 862 75.91 6.19 -74.60
CA ASN A 862 75.59 5.45 -73.37
C ASN A 862 75.15 6.36 -72.19
N ARG A 863 74.74 7.60 -72.49
CA ARG A 863 74.23 8.54 -71.50
C ARG A 863 72.86 8.10 -71.02
N LEU A 864 72.64 8.17 -69.72
CA LEU A 864 71.35 7.92 -69.10
C LEU A 864 70.47 9.17 -69.22
N LEU A 865 69.29 9.01 -69.81
CA LEU A 865 68.28 10.06 -69.95
C LEU A 865 67.02 9.67 -69.19
N TYR A 866 66.42 10.63 -68.49
CA TYR A 866 65.12 10.47 -67.83
C TYR A 866 64.07 11.24 -68.62
N PRO A 867 63.40 10.60 -69.60
CA PRO A 867 62.43 11.29 -70.46
C PRO A 867 61.23 11.84 -69.69
N GLY A 868 60.86 11.21 -68.56
CA GLY A 868 59.69 11.56 -67.77
C GLY A 868 58.36 11.28 -68.49
N CYS A 869 57.26 11.46 -67.77
CA CYS A 869 55.90 11.31 -68.27
C CYS A 869 55.22 12.67 -68.50
N ASP A 870 54.15 12.67 -69.29
CA ASP A 870 53.23 13.81 -69.39
C ASP A 870 52.39 13.92 -68.11
N ASN A 871 52.24 15.13 -67.57
CA ASN A 871 51.41 15.38 -66.40
C ASN A 871 49.91 15.21 -66.71
N HIS A 872 49.21 14.44 -65.89
CA HIS A 872 47.76 14.25 -65.98
C HIS A 872 47.15 13.97 -64.60
N SER A 873 45.86 14.27 -64.46
CA SER A 873 45.13 13.98 -63.21
C SER A 873 44.87 12.48 -63.08
N GLN A 874 45.03 11.94 -61.88
CA GLN A 874 44.59 10.59 -61.54
C GLN A 874 43.18 10.65 -60.97
N SER A 875 42.24 9.95 -61.60
CA SER A 875 40.86 9.86 -61.11
C SER A 875 40.20 8.55 -61.54
N ALA A 876 39.31 8.01 -60.71
CA ALA A 876 38.50 6.84 -61.02
C ALA A 876 37.03 7.09 -60.64
N ARG A 877 36.10 6.78 -61.54
CA ARG A 877 34.65 6.95 -61.31
C ARG A 877 33.89 5.76 -61.85
N GLY A 878 32.86 5.32 -61.13
CA GLY A 878 31.93 4.31 -61.64
C GLY A 878 30.95 3.79 -60.59
N THR A 879 30.08 2.88 -61.01
CA THR A 879 29.05 2.30 -60.14
C THR A 879 29.39 0.84 -59.79
N THR A 880 29.55 0.55 -58.50
CA THR A 880 29.65 -0.81 -57.96
C THR A 880 28.25 -1.36 -57.76
N MET A 881 28.03 -2.62 -58.15
CA MET A 881 26.79 -3.34 -57.88
C MET A 881 27.08 -4.53 -56.97
N ALA A 882 26.30 -4.67 -55.90
CA ALA A 882 26.44 -5.76 -54.96
C ALA A 882 25.08 -6.27 -54.46
N THR A 883 25.04 -7.51 -54.03
CA THR A 883 23.88 -8.10 -53.34
C THR A 883 24.36 -9.10 -52.31
N GLY A 884 23.57 -9.31 -51.28
CA GLY A 884 23.87 -10.29 -50.26
C GLY A 884 22.65 -10.69 -49.45
N TRP A 885 22.88 -11.58 -48.50
CA TRP A 885 21.88 -12.07 -47.57
C TRP A 885 22.55 -12.42 -46.24
N LYS A 886 21.89 -12.05 -45.14
CA LYS A 886 22.38 -12.34 -43.79
C LYS A 886 21.27 -12.82 -42.86
N ASN A 887 21.61 -13.74 -41.97
CA ASN A 887 20.82 -14.12 -40.79
C ASN A 887 21.75 -14.26 -39.57
N ASP A 888 21.31 -14.92 -38.51
CA ASP A 888 22.10 -15.08 -37.29
C ASP A 888 23.31 -16.05 -37.45
N THR A 889 23.37 -16.81 -38.54
CA THR A 889 24.39 -17.87 -38.77
C THR A 889 25.27 -17.58 -39.97
N TRP A 890 24.72 -17.01 -41.04
CA TRP A 890 25.37 -16.82 -42.33
C TRP A 890 25.31 -15.35 -42.73
N ASP A 891 26.40 -14.85 -43.29
CA ASP A 891 26.46 -13.59 -44.03
C ASP A 891 27.18 -13.84 -45.36
N ILE A 892 26.47 -13.59 -46.46
CA ILE A 892 26.92 -13.93 -47.81
C ILE A 892 26.72 -12.74 -48.71
N ASP A 893 27.75 -12.40 -49.48
CA ASP A 893 27.68 -11.29 -50.42
C ASP A 893 28.51 -11.53 -51.68
N ILE A 894 28.08 -10.89 -52.76
CA ILE A 894 28.79 -10.84 -54.03
C ILE A 894 28.60 -9.48 -54.68
N GLY A 895 29.66 -8.96 -55.27
CA GLY A 895 29.62 -7.68 -55.97
C GLY A 895 30.70 -7.55 -57.02
N ARG A 896 30.59 -6.48 -57.80
CA ARG A 896 31.50 -6.19 -58.90
C ARG A 896 31.88 -4.73 -58.86
N THR A 897 33.19 -4.46 -58.89
CA THR A 897 33.71 -3.09 -59.02
C THR A 897 33.32 -2.52 -60.39
N PRO A 898 33.37 -1.19 -60.59
CA PRO A 898 32.90 -0.59 -61.82
C PRO A 898 33.66 -1.11 -63.05
N ASP A 899 32.94 -1.35 -64.16
CA ASP A 899 33.56 -1.74 -65.44
C ASP A 899 34.38 -0.59 -66.09
N THR A 900 34.25 0.62 -65.56
CA THR A 900 35.05 1.80 -65.94
C THR A 900 36.43 1.83 -65.28
N PHE A 901 36.69 0.95 -64.30
CA PHE A 901 38.03 0.77 -63.73
C PHE A 901 38.96 0.13 -64.74
N ASP A 902 40.25 0.46 -64.67
CA ASP A 902 41.28 -0.19 -65.50
C ASP A 902 41.39 -1.69 -65.18
N VAL A 903 41.13 -2.07 -63.93
CA VAL A 903 41.12 -3.47 -63.45
C VAL A 903 39.81 -3.75 -62.69
N PRO A 904 38.73 -4.13 -63.39
CA PRO A 904 37.48 -4.52 -62.73
C PRO A 904 37.61 -5.89 -62.04
N ASN A 905 36.99 -6.03 -60.86
CA ASN A 905 37.08 -7.21 -60.01
C ASN A 905 35.70 -7.70 -59.56
N TRP A 906 35.56 -9.03 -59.47
CA TRP A 906 34.51 -9.66 -58.67
C TRP A 906 34.98 -9.78 -57.23
N LEU A 907 34.10 -9.41 -56.31
CA LEU A 907 34.31 -9.37 -54.86
C LEU A 907 33.20 -10.17 -54.19
N GLY A 908 33.43 -10.58 -52.94
CA GLY A 908 32.42 -11.28 -52.16
C GLY A 908 32.98 -11.90 -50.88
N GLY A 909 32.07 -12.40 -50.05
CA GLY A 909 32.40 -13.02 -48.79
C GLY A 909 31.36 -14.05 -48.37
N VAL A 910 31.80 -15.02 -47.57
CA VAL A 910 30.94 -15.96 -46.84
C VAL A 910 31.46 -16.02 -45.42
N ALA A 911 30.60 -15.67 -44.46
CA ALA A 911 30.84 -15.81 -43.04
C ALA A 911 29.88 -16.84 -42.44
N TYR A 912 30.40 -17.69 -41.56
CA TYR A 912 29.64 -18.62 -40.74
C TYR A 912 29.92 -18.33 -39.25
N SER A 913 28.86 -18.12 -38.48
CA SER A 913 28.90 -17.79 -37.05
C SER A 913 28.23 -18.88 -36.22
N ASP A 914 28.89 -19.29 -35.14
CA ASP A 914 28.37 -20.29 -34.21
C ASP A 914 28.99 -20.08 -32.80
N LYS A 915 28.55 -20.87 -31.82
CA LYS A 915 28.98 -20.76 -30.42
C LYS A 915 29.35 -22.12 -29.84
N ILE A 916 30.46 -22.17 -29.09
CA ILE A 916 30.90 -23.33 -28.32
C ILE A 916 30.93 -22.92 -26.84
N GLY A 917 29.94 -23.36 -26.07
CA GLY A 917 29.74 -22.85 -24.71
C GLY A 917 29.50 -21.33 -24.73
N SER A 918 30.28 -20.58 -23.96
CA SER A 918 30.26 -19.11 -23.94
C SER A 918 31.23 -18.45 -24.94
N LEU A 919 31.92 -19.22 -25.78
CA LEU A 919 32.81 -18.70 -26.82
C LEU A 919 32.07 -18.64 -28.16
N GLY A 920 31.79 -17.43 -28.66
CA GLY A 920 31.34 -17.21 -30.02
C GLY A 920 32.51 -17.21 -31.00
N TRP A 921 32.33 -17.81 -32.17
CA TRP A 921 33.31 -17.77 -33.25
C TRP A 921 32.66 -17.44 -34.59
N THR A 922 33.42 -16.82 -35.48
CA THR A 922 32.99 -16.51 -36.85
C THR A 922 34.13 -16.76 -37.80
N LEU A 923 33.93 -17.63 -38.78
CA LEU A 923 34.90 -17.88 -39.85
C LEU A 923 34.41 -17.22 -41.12
N THR A 924 35.20 -16.28 -41.63
CA THR A 924 34.93 -15.53 -42.85
C THR A 924 35.94 -15.92 -43.92
N GLY A 925 35.46 -16.29 -45.10
CA GLY A 925 36.28 -16.37 -46.31
C GLY A 925 35.85 -15.30 -47.30
N SER A 926 36.78 -14.44 -47.74
CA SER A 926 36.43 -13.28 -48.55
C SER A 926 37.48 -12.94 -49.60
N ARG A 927 37.01 -12.22 -50.63
CA ARG A 927 37.81 -11.48 -51.61
C ARG A 927 37.36 -10.03 -51.58
N ARG A 928 38.22 -9.16 -51.05
CA ARG A 928 37.97 -7.73 -50.86
C ARG A 928 39.00 -6.90 -51.62
N PRO A 929 38.65 -5.70 -52.12
CA PRO A 929 39.63 -4.82 -52.76
C PRO A 929 40.52 -4.15 -51.70
N LEU A 930 41.69 -3.65 -52.09
CA LEU A 930 42.38 -2.62 -51.32
C LEU A 930 41.95 -1.26 -51.86
N SER A 931 41.32 -0.44 -51.02
CA SER A 931 40.66 0.83 -51.42
C SER A 931 41.48 2.09 -51.11
N ASN A 932 42.70 1.93 -50.61
CA ASN A 932 43.48 3.03 -50.02
C ASN A 932 44.07 4.01 -51.06
N SER A 933 44.08 3.64 -52.34
CA SER A 933 44.56 4.46 -53.45
C SER A 933 43.85 4.10 -54.75
N ILE A 934 43.91 5.00 -55.74
CA ILE A 934 43.34 4.73 -57.08
C ILE A 934 44.02 3.50 -57.71
N LEU A 935 45.35 3.39 -57.61
CA LEU A 935 46.10 2.25 -58.16
C LEU A 935 45.68 0.92 -57.51
N SER A 936 45.60 0.88 -56.18
CA SER A 936 45.24 -0.34 -55.47
C SER A 936 43.79 -0.74 -55.71
N TYR A 937 42.86 0.21 -55.85
CA TYR A 937 41.44 -0.11 -56.02
C TYR A 937 41.02 -0.30 -57.48
N ALA A 938 41.26 0.71 -58.32
CA ALA A 938 40.78 0.76 -59.70
C ALA A 938 41.81 0.23 -60.71
N GLY A 939 43.08 0.19 -60.31
CA GLY A 939 44.19 0.02 -61.24
C GLY A 939 44.48 1.30 -62.02
N ALA A 940 45.63 1.30 -62.69
CA ALA A 940 46.07 2.38 -63.55
C ALA A 940 46.69 1.83 -64.84
N LYS A 941 46.83 2.69 -65.84
CA LYS A 941 47.52 2.37 -67.10
C LYS A 941 48.74 3.25 -67.29
N ASP A 942 49.91 2.60 -67.41
CA ASP A 942 51.17 3.30 -67.55
C ASP A 942 51.19 3.91 -68.95
N ARG A 943 51.23 5.23 -69.04
CA ARG A 943 51.07 5.91 -70.33
C ARG A 943 52.31 5.77 -71.22
N THR A 944 53.47 5.52 -70.62
CA THR A 944 54.72 5.33 -71.35
C THR A 944 54.76 3.97 -72.05
N THR A 945 54.30 2.92 -71.37
CA THR A 945 54.37 1.53 -71.87
C THR A 945 53.03 0.98 -72.38
N GLY A 946 51.91 1.61 -72.01
CA GLY A 946 50.56 1.14 -72.26
C GLY A 946 50.11 -0.02 -71.37
N ILE A 947 50.91 -0.42 -70.37
CA ILE A 947 50.64 -1.57 -69.51
C ILE A 947 49.70 -1.17 -68.37
N THR A 948 48.62 -1.92 -68.20
CA THR A 948 47.70 -1.77 -67.05
C THR A 948 48.21 -2.54 -65.83
N TRP A 949 48.19 -1.94 -64.64
CA TRP A 949 48.56 -2.61 -63.39
C TRP A 949 47.73 -2.12 -62.19
N GLY A 950 47.82 -2.81 -61.05
CA GLY A 950 47.06 -2.49 -59.83
C GLY A 950 45.78 -3.33 -59.68
N GLY A 951 44.72 -2.75 -59.12
CA GLY A 951 43.46 -3.44 -58.84
C GLY A 951 43.64 -4.63 -57.90
N VAL A 952 44.30 -4.38 -56.78
CA VAL A 952 44.74 -5.37 -55.80
C VAL A 952 43.56 -5.85 -54.97
N THR A 953 43.46 -7.16 -54.80
CA THR A 953 42.47 -7.81 -53.96
C THR A 953 43.14 -8.59 -52.84
N SER A 954 42.59 -8.48 -51.64
CA SER A 954 42.89 -9.31 -50.48
C SER A 954 41.97 -10.53 -50.48
N ASN A 955 42.56 -11.73 -50.59
CA ASN A 955 41.84 -12.99 -50.68
C ASN A 955 42.24 -13.84 -49.49
N GLY A 956 41.34 -14.28 -48.63
CA GLY A 956 41.78 -15.03 -47.45
C GLY A 956 40.69 -15.45 -46.49
N LEU A 957 41.15 -15.87 -45.30
CA LEU A 957 40.30 -16.30 -44.19
C LEU A 957 40.55 -15.40 -42.97
N THR A 958 39.47 -15.11 -42.25
CA THR A 958 39.50 -14.43 -40.95
C THR A 958 38.69 -15.22 -39.93
N LEU A 959 39.29 -15.54 -38.79
CA LEU A 959 38.66 -16.14 -37.62
C LEU A 959 38.45 -15.07 -36.55
N GLY A 960 37.20 -14.73 -36.28
CA GLY A 960 36.79 -13.92 -35.13
C GLY A 960 36.42 -14.81 -33.95
N LEU A 961 36.85 -14.41 -32.75
CA LEU A 961 36.51 -15.04 -31.48
C LEU A 961 35.96 -13.97 -30.53
N ASN A 962 34.88 -14.27 -29.83
CA ASN A 962 34.37 -13.41 -28.76
C ASN A 962 33.96 -14.25 -27.55
N HIS A 963 34.30 -13.78 -26.36
CA HIS A 963 33.81 -14.34 -25.11
C HIS A 963 33.23 -13.21 -24.26
N ASP A 964 31.91 -13.23 -24.15
CA ASP A 964 31.10 -12.24 -23.46
C ASP A 964 29.90 -12.94 -22.80
N GLU A 965 29.93 -13.06 -21.48
CA GLU A 965 28.89 -13.74 -20.69
C GLU A 965 27.80 -12.80 -20.18
N GLY A 966 27.78 -11.52 -20.61
CA GLY A 966 26.81 -10.55 -20.14
C GLY A 966 27.07 -10.13 -18.69
N GLY A 967 28.19 -9.42 -18.50
CA GLY A 967 28.66 -8.94 -17.19
C GLY A 967 29.26 -7.54 -17.27
N VAL A 968 30.35 -7.29 -16.54
CA VAL A 968 31.05 -5.99 -16.55
C VAL A 968 32.06 -5.85 -17.68
N ASP A 969 32.47 -6.94 -18.32
CA ASP A 969 33.52 -6.94 -19.35
C ASP A 969 33.34 -8.03 -20.41
N GLY A 970 34.27 -8.06 -21.37
CA GLY A 970 34.36 -9.09 -22.40
C GLY A 970 35.69 -9.02 -23.16
N VAL A 971 36.02 -10.11 -23.85
CA VAL A 971 37.24 -10.23 -24.66
C VAL A 971 36.93 -10.67 -26.08
N TRP A 972 37.73 -10.22 -27.03
CA TRP A 972 37.63 -10.61 -28.42
C TRP A 972 39.00 -10.76 -29.07
N ALA A 973 39.07 -11.57 -30.12
CA ALA A 973 40.25 -11.74 -30.95
C ALA A 973 39.85 -11.89 -32.42
N SER A 974 40.74 -11.48 -33.33
CA SER A 974 40.58 -11.63 -34.78
C SER A 974 41.90 -12.04 -35.41
N LEU A 975 41.94 -13.18 -36.07
CA LEU A 975 43.13 -13.74 -36.72
C LEU A 975 42.86 -13.88 -38.21
N GLY A 976 43.75 -13.39 -39.06
CA GLY A 976 43.54 -13.37 -40.51
C GLY A 976 44.79 -13.74 -41.29
N GLN A 977 44.59 -14.48 -42.38
CA GLN A 977 45.63 -14.83 -43.35
C GLN A 977 45.12 -14.59 -44.76
N HIS A 978 45.79 -13.71 -45.50
CA HIS A 978 45.36 -13.26 -46.81
C HIS A 978 46.49 -13.26 -47.85
N TRP A 979 46.10 -13.44 -49.11
CA TRP A 979 46.92 -13.33 -50.31
C TRP A 979 46.49 -12.11 -51.09
N LEU A 980 47.43 -11.19 -51.31
CA LEU A 980 47.21 -9.96 -52.04
C LEU A 980 47.61 -10.17 -53.50
N ARG A 981 46.68 -9.93 -54.42
CA ARG A 981 46.87 -10.17 -55.86
C ARG A 981 46.31 -9.02 -56.67
N GLY A 982 47.09 -8.52 -57.63
CA GLY A 982 46.70 -7.50 -58.59
C GLY A 982 47.10 -7.87 -60.02
N LYS A 983 46.62 -7.07 -60.98
CA LYS A 983 47.07 -7.18 -62.38
C LYS A 983 48.47 -6.61 -62.48
N ASN A 984 49.46 -7.38 -62.96
CA ASN A 984 50.84 -6.91 -63.08
C ASN A 984 51.37 -6.25 -61.79
N VAL A 985 51.04 -6.83 -60.64
CA VAL A 985 51.56 -6.47 -59.32
C VAL A 985 52.25 -7.70 -58.74
N GLU A 986 53.36 -7.53 -58.05
CA GLU A 986 54.03 -8.62 -57.33
C GLU A 986 53.10 -9.23 -56.26
N ASN A 987 53.13 -10.55 -56.11
CA ASN A 987 52.30 -11.22 -55.11
C ASN A 987 52.80 -10.93 -53.69
N ASN A 988 51.87 -10.76 -52.76
CA ASN A 988 52.17 -10.50 -51.35
C ASN A 988 51.26 -11.31 -50.43
N HIS A 989 51.68 -11.47 -49.18
CA HIS A 989 50.95 -12.18 -48.14
C HIS A 989 50.73 -11.25 -46.95
N LYS A 990 49.55 -11.29 -46.35
CA LYS A 990 49.19 -10.48 -45.18
C LYS A 990 48.70 -11.37 -44.05
N THR A 991 49.33 -11.23 -42.89
CA THR A 991 48.94 -11.86 -41.63
C THR A 991 48.46 -10.78 -40.67
N THR A 992 47.32 -10.99 -40.04
CA THR A 992 46.76 -10.05 -39.05
C THR A 992 46.38 -10.78 -37.77
N ALA A 993 46.77 -10.23 -36.62
CA ALA A 993 46.32 -10.68 -35.33
C ALA A 993 45.88 -9.48 -34.50
N MET A 994 44.64 -9.49 -34.02
CA MET A 994 44.08 -8.43 -33.19
C MET A 994 43.45 -9.07 -31.96
N GLY A 995 43.55 -8.39 -30.82
CA GLY A 995 42.93 -8.83 -29.58
C GLY A 995 42.55 -7.63 -28.73
N GLY A 996 41.43 -7.74 -28.02
CA GLY A 996 40.98 -6.67 -27.17
C GLY A 996 40.21 -7.13 -25.95
N TYR A 997 40.33 -6.33 -24.90
CA TYR A 997 39.52 -6.39 -23.69
C TYR A 997 38.72 -5.12 -23.59
N TYR A 998 37.44 -5.21 -23.23
CA TYR A 998 36.62 -4.04 -22.96
C TYR A 998 35.88 -4.19 -21.63
N TYR A 999 35.71 -3.06 -20.96
CA TYR A 999 35.02 -2.90 -19.70
C TYR A 999 33.83 -1.94 -19.87
N ARG A 1000 32.67 -2.31 -19.32
CA ARG A 1000 31.42 -1.56 -19.36
C ARG A 1000 31.35 -0.61 -18.16
N LEU A 1001 31.63 0.66 -18.39
CA LEU A 1001 31.50 1.74 -17.40
C LEU A 1001 30.02 2.06 -17.12
N MET A 1002 29.19 1.97 -18.15
CA MET A 1002 27.74 2.13 -18.09
C MET A 1002 27.10 1.21 -19.12
N GLU A 1003 26.08 0.47 -18.73
CA GLU A 1003 25.31 -0.39 -19.62
C GLU A 1003 23.84 -0.38 -19.17
N SER A 1004 23.02 0.39 -19.88
CA SER A 1004 21.57 0.47 -19.70
C SER A 1004 20.87 0.30 -21.04
N ALA A 1005 19.54 0.27 -21.03
CA ALA A 1005 18.73 0.16 -22.23
C ALA A 1005 18.99 1.29 -23.23
N ASP A 1006 19.23 2.51 -22.75
CA ASP A 1006 19.34 3.72 -23.56
C ASP A 1006 20.71 4.41 -23.48
N GLU A 1007 21.68 3.87 -22.73
CA GLU A 1007 23.03 4.44 -22.57
C GLU A 1007 24.10 3.34 -22.44
N ARG A 1008 25.20 3.51 -23.17
CA ARG A 1008 26.36 2.60 -23.18
C ARG A 1008 27.65 3.41 -23.10
N MET A 1009 28.49 3.09 -22.13
CA MET A 1009 29.84 3.62 -22.01
C MET A 1009 30.82 2.48 -21.80
N ARG A 1010 31.77 2.31 -22.72
CA ARG A 1010 32.76 1.24 -22.69
C ARG A 1010 34.16 1.79 -22.91
N THR A 1011 35.13 1.26 -22.19
CA THR A 1011 36.56 1.55 -22.39
C THR A 1011 37.32 0.24 -22.47
N GLY A 1012 38.53 0.24 -23.03
CA GLY A 1012 39.26 -1.01 -23.17
C GLY A 1012 40.71 -0.86 -23.59
N LEU A 1013 41.30 -1.99 -23.94
CA LEU A 1013 42.63 -2.08 -24.54
C LEU A 1013 42.52 -2.92 -25.81
N THR A 1014 43.10 -2.41 -26.90
CA THR A 1014 43.20 -3.11 -28.19
C THR A 1014 44.66 -3.27 -28.57
N LEU A 1015 45.03 -4.48 -28.99
CA LEU A 1015 46.34 -4.83 -29.51
C LEU A 1015 46.18 -5.27 -30.97
N MET A 1016 47.05 -4.77 -31.84
CA MET A 1016 47.04 -5.09 -33.26
C MET A 1016 48.45 -5.45 -33.72
N TYR A 1017 48.53 -6.49 -34.55
CA TYR A 1017 49.71 -6.90 -35.28
C TYR A 1017 49.35 -7.14 -36.74
N TRP A 1018 50.08 -6.51 -37.66
CA TRP A 1018 50.06 -6.84 -39.08
C TRP A 1018 51.46 -7.21 -39.54
N GLY A 1019 51.56 -8.21 -40.41
CA GLY A 1019 52.79 -8.59 -41.07
C GLY A 1019 52.55 -8.82 -42.56
N TYR A 1020 53.43 -8.27 -43.39
CA TYR A 1020 53.41 -8.44 -44.83
C TYR A 1020 54.71 -9.10 -45.29
N ASP A 1021 54.67 -9.89 -46.36
CA ASP A 1021 55.87 -10.55 -46.92
C ASP A 1021 56.80 -9.52 -47.59
N LYS A 1022 56.20 -8.55 -48.29
CA LYS A 1022 56.92 -7.50 -49.02
C LYS A 1022 56.26 -6.14 -48.80
N ASP A 1023 57.08 -5.10 -48.83
CA ASP A 1023 56.59 -3.73 -48.92
C ASP A 1023 56.31 -3.41 -50.39
N LEU A 1024 55.03 -3.33 -50.73
CA LEU A 1024 54.52 -2.95 -52.04
C LEU A 1024 53.74 -1.62 -52.02
N SER A 1025 54.15 -0.70 -51.13
CA SER A 1025 53.50 0.60 -50.93
C SER A 1025 53.75 1.63 -52.03
N GLU A 1026 54.78 1.43 -52.85
CA GLU A 1026 55.13 2.33 -53.96
C GLU A 1026 54.14 2.26 -55.13
N TYR A 1027 54.24 3.23 -56.07
CA TYR A 1027 53.32 3.39 -57.20
C TYR A 1027 53.95 3.11 -58.58
N THR A 1028 55.18 2.59 -58.61
CA THR A 1028 55.85 2.17 -59.84
C THR A 1028 55.21 0.91 -60.44
N LEU A 1029 55.53 0.63 -61.70
CA LEU A 1029 54.99 -0.55 -62.41
C LEU A 1029 55.48 -1.85 -61.75
N GLY A 1030 54.55 -2.69 -61.30
CA GLY A 1030 54.82 -3.91 -60.54
C GLY A 1030 54.57 -3.77 -59.03
N GLN A 1031 54.51 -2.55 -58.53
CA GLN A 1031 54.12 -2.22 -57.16
C GLN A 1031 52.59 -2.09 -57.01
N GLY A 1032 52.12 -2.01 -55.76
CA GLY A 1032 50.70 -2.10 -55.42
C GLY A 1032 50.02 -0.82 -54.96
N GLY A 1033 50.77 0.19 -54.53
CA GLY A 1033 50.25 1.45 -54.01
C GLY A 1033 49.38 1.29 -52.76
N TYR A 1034 49.69 0.32 -51.89
CA TYR A 1034 48.97 0.07 -50.63
C TYR A 1034 49.90 -0.12 -49.44
N TYR A 1035 49.51 0.37 -48.27
CA TYR A 1035 50.32 0.25 -47.06
C TYR A 1035 50.56 -1.21 -46.66
N SER A 1036 51.82 -1.63 -46.61
CA SER A 1036 52.24 -3.02 -46.41
C SER A 1036 53.58 -3.18 -45.68
N PRO A 1037 53.71 -2.63 -44.45
CA PRO A 1037 54.94 -2.81 -43.68
C PRO A 1037 55.15 -4.29 -43.33
N GLN A 1038 56.40 -4.75 -43.34
CA GLN A 1038 56.70 -6.14 -42.97
C GLN A 1038 56.33 -6.44 -41.52
N GLU A 1039 56.49 -5.45 -40.63
CA GLU A 1039 56.04 -5.54 -39.25
C GLU A 1039 55.29 -4.27 -38.81
N TYR A 1040 54.13 -4.45 -38.21
CA TYR A 1040 53.34 -3.37 -37.62
C TYR A 1040 52.72 -3.81 -36.30
N TYR A 1041 52.92 -3.01 -35.26
CA TYR A 1041 52.33 -3.22 -33.93
C TYR A 1041 51.62 -1.96 -33.48
N SER A 1042 50.45 -2.11 -32.87
CA SER A 1042 49.71 -0.98 -32.30
C SER A 1042 48.99 -1.35 -31.01
N ILE A 1043 49.01 -0.42 -30.06
CA ILE A 1043 48.30 -0.50 -28.79
C ILE A 1043 47.39 0.71 -28.69
N GLY A 1044 46.08 0.48 -28.52
CA GLY A 1044 45.06 1.52 -28.46
C GLY A 1044 44.17 1.41 -27.22
N VAL A 1045 43.77 2.56 -26.69
CA VAL A 1045 42.79 2.68 -25.61
C VAL A 1045 41.54 3.37 -26.17
N PRO A 1046 40.50 2.62 -26.57
CA PRO A 1046 39.24 3.19 -27.02
C PRO A 1046 38.33 3.56 -25.84
N LEU A 1047 37.58 4.65 -26.01
CA LEU A 1047 36.45 5.07 -25.18
C LEU A 1047 35.24 5.30 -26.11
N ASN A 1048 34.22 4.46 -25.93
CA ASN A 1048 32.98 4.48 -26.68
C ASN A 1048 31.85 4.92 -25.77
N TYR A 1049 31.20 6.04 -26.09
CA TYR A 1049 30.03 6.54 -25.39
C TYR A 1049 28.87 6.68 -26.38
N ALA A 1050 27.74 6.05 -26.08
CA ALA A 1050 26.56 6.16 -26.90
C ALA A 1050 25.33 6.29 -26.00
N PHE A 1051 24.38 7.14 -26.41
CA PHE A 1051 23.09 7.24 -25.75
C PHE A 1051 21.99 7.46 -26.77
N ARG A 1052 20.77 7.13 -26.39
CA ARG A 1052 19.58 7.43 -27.19
C ARG A 1052 18.46 8.01 -26.34
N THR A 1053 17.55 8.68 -27.04
CA THR A 1053 16.27 9.16 -26.51
C THR A 1053 15.15 8.59 -27.39
N ALA A 1054 13.91 9.03 -27.17
CA ALA A 1054 12.78 8.60 -27.99
C ALA A 1054 12.97 8.80 -29.51
N ASN A 1055 13.72 9.81 -29.93
CA ASN A 1055 13.88 10.18 -31.34
C ASN A 1055 15.33 10.52 -31.76
N TRP A 1056 16.31 10.35 -30.87
CA TRP A 1056 17.71 10.61 -31.18
C TRP A 1056 18.56 9.42 -30.75
N SER A 1057 19.58 9.09 -31.52
CA SER A 1057 20.70 8.24 -31.09
C SER A 1057 22.00 8.95 -31.42
N VAL A 1058 22.95 8.93 -30.48
CA VAL A 1058 24.24 9.61 -30.59
C VAL A 1058 25.30 8.63 -30.15
N SER A 1059 26.39 8.54 -30.90
CA SER A 1059 27.60 7.81 -30.50
C SER A 1059 28.84 8.64 -30.72
N LEU A 1060 29.69 8.65 -29.70
CA LEU A 1060 30.99 9.28 -29.66
C LEU A 1060 32.02 8.18 -29.38
N GLU A 1061 32.91 7.96 -30.33
CA GLU A 1061 34.05 7.05 -30.19
C GLU A 1061 35.34 7.89 -30.19
N SER A 1062 36.20 7.63 -29.23
CA SER A 1062 37.53 8.23 -29.16
C SER A 1062 38.56 7.15 -28.88
N SER A 1063 39.73 7.24 -29.49
CA SER A 1063 40.82 6.32 -29.20
C SER A 1063 42.16 7.03 -29.29
N LEU A 1064 43.03 6.75 -28.34
CA LEU A 1064 44.44 7.11 -28.38
C LEU A 1064 45.25 5.84 -28.59
N SER A 1065 46.18 5.87 -29.54
CA SER A 1065 47.02 4.72 -29.87
C SER A 1065 48.49 5.10 -29.95
N TRP A 1066 49.35 4.11 -29.76
CA TRP A 1066 50.75 4.16 -30.10
C TRP A 1066 51.05 3.02 -31.05
N SER A 1067 51.75 3.30 -32.15
CA SER A 1067 52.12 2.31 -33.16
C SER A 1067 53.61 2.34 -33.49
N HIS A 1068 54.09 1.20 -33.98
CA HIS A 1068 55.43 1.03 -34.54
C HIS A 1068 55.34 0.25 -35.85
N ALA A 1069 55.97 0.75 -36.89
CA ALA A 1069 56.05 0.11 -38.19
C ALA A 1069 57.52 -0.07 -38.62
N HIS A 1070 57.82 -1.19 -39.28
CA HIS A 1070 59.10 -1.44 -39.90
C HIS A 1070 58.91 -1.97 -41.32
N SER A 1071 59.60 -1.33 -42.27
CA SER A 1071 59.70 -1.76 -43.67
C SER A 1071 61.14 -2.03 -44.06
N SER A 1072 61.40 -3.15 -44.73
CA SER A 1072 62.70 -3.41 -45.39
C SER A 1072 62.76 -2.73 -46.76
N SER A 1073 63.96 -2.60 -47.34
CA SER A 1073 64.09 -2.19 -48.73
C SER A 1073 63.35 -3.16 -49.66
N SER A 1074 62.78 -2.62 -50.74
CA SER A 1074 61.98 -3.35 -51.73
C SER A 1074 62.32 -2.86 -53.13
N ASP A 1075 62.38 -3.76 -54.12
CA ASP A 1075 62.67 -3.39 -55.50
C ASP A 1075 61.60 -2.42 -56.04
N LEU A 1076 61.99 -1.26 -56.57
CA LEU A 1076 61.05 -0.34 -57.22
C LEU A 1076 60.33 -0.96 -58.42
N TYR A 1077 60.92 -1.97 -59.07
CA TYR A 1077 60.28 -2.68 -60.18
C TYR A 1077 60.40 -4.20 -59.95
N PRO A 1078 59.53 -4.80 -59.13
CA PRO A 1078 59.74 -6.16 -58.62
C PRO A 1078 59.49 -7.27 -59.66
N LEU A 1079 58.85 -6.95 -60.80
CA LEU A 1079 58.44 -7.93 -61.80
C LEU A 1079 59.54 -8.19 -62.86
N ASN A 1080 60.53 -9.02 -62.53
CA ASN A 1080 61.65 -9.37 -63.41
C ASN A 1080 61.25 -9.77 -64.84
N GLY A 1081 60.17 -10.57 -64.99
CA GLY A 1081 59.68 -11.01 -66.31
C GLY A 1081 58.98 -9.91 -67.13
N LEU A 1082 58.50 -8.85 -66.48
CA LEU A 1082 57.97 -7.66 -67.15
C LEU A 1082 59.10 -6.70 -67.50
N ASN A 1083 60.07 -6.55 -66.59
CA ASN A 1083 61.24 -5.72 -66.76
C ASN A 1083 62.10 -6.15 -67.96
N SER A 1084 62.32 -7.46 -68.12
CA SER A 1084 63.06 -8.00 -69.28
C SER A 1084 62.37 -7.67 -70.60
N LYS A 1085 61.05 -7.88 -70.69
CA LYS A 1085 60.27 -7.55 -71.90
C LYS A 1085 60.31 -6.06 -72.26
N MET A 1086 60.25 -5.19 -71.25
CA MET A 1086 60.37 -3.75 -71.46
C MET A 1086 61.79 -3.36 -71.90
N SER A 1087 62.82 -3.97 -71.32
CA SER A 1087 64.20 -3.76 -71.76
C SER A 1087 64.40 -4.18 -73.22
N ASP A 1088 63.88 -5.34 -73.61
CA ASP A 1088 63.93 -5.81 -75.00
C ASP A 1088 63.21 -4.84 -75.95
N ALA A 1089 62.01 -4.38 -75.59
CA ALA A 1089 61.25 -3.42 -76.39
C ALA A 1089 61.98 -2.07 -76.58
N VAL A 1090 62.69 -1.59 -75.56
CA VAL A 1090 63.48 -0.35 -75.65
C VAL A 1090 64.76 -0.54 -76.47
N ILE A 1091 65.36 -1.73 -76.44
CA ILE A 1091 66.47 -2.09 -77.34
C ILE A 1091 66.01 -2.08 -78.80
N ASP A 1092 64.83 -2.62 -79.09
CA ASP A 1092 64.21 -2.60 -80.43
C ASP A 1092 63.92 -1.16 -80.93
N LEU A 1093 63.62 -0.24 -80.01
CA LEU A 1093 63.44 1.19 -80.30
C LEU A 1093 64.76 1.96 -80.50
N GLY A 1094 65.90 1.27 -80.47
CA GLY A 1094 67.21 1.84 -80.80
C GLY A 1094 67.99 2.43 -79.63
N PHE A 1095 67.67 2.04 -78.38
CA PHE A 1095 68.44 2.38 -77.18
C PHE A 1095 69.37 1.21 -76.75
N ASN A 1096 70.34 1.45 -75.86
CA ASN A 1096 71.25 0.41 -75.35
C ASN A 1096 70.69 -0.35 -74.14
N GLY A 1097 69.47 -0.02 -73.70
CA GLY A 1097 68.79 -0.64 -72.58
C GLY A 1097 68.14 0.39 -71.66
N VAL A 1098 67.47 -0.14 -70.63
CA VAL A 1098 66.72 0.64 -69.66
C VAL A 1098 67.38 0.52 -68.29
N ALA A 1099 67.52 1.62 -67.56
CA ALA A 1099 67.88 1.60 -66.15
C ALA A 1099 66.60 1.47 -65.31
N MET A 1100 66.06 0.24 -65.27
CA MET A 1100 65.04 -0.15 -64.29
C MET A 1100 65.73 -0.90 -63.18
N GLY A 1101 66.04 -0.19 -62.10
CA GLY A 1101 66.73 -0.70 -60.93
C GLY A 1101 66.74 0.38 -59.85
N GLY A 1102 66.79 -0.06 -58.60
CA GLY A 1102 66.65 0.78 -57.42
C GLY A 1102 65.76 0.09 -56.41
N GLU A 1103 66.16 0.17 -55.15
CA GLU A 1103 65.38 -0.29 -54.01
C GLU A 1103 64.81 0.94 -53.29
N THR A 1104 63.67 0.78 -52.64
CA THR A 1104 63.20 1.73 -51.63
C THR A 1104 64.14 1.73 -50.43
N ASP A 1105 64.24 2.85 -49.73
CA ASP A 1105 64.97 2.89 -48.47
C ASP A 1105 64.16 2.17 -47.37
N GLY A 1106 64.77 1.19 -46.72
CA GLY A 1106 64.17 0.55 -45.53
C GLY A 1106 64.14 1.52 -44.34
N GLY A 1107 63.13 1.42 -43.49
CA GLY A 1107 62.92 2.35 -42.39
C GLY A 1107 62.08 1.79 -41.26
N SER A 1108 62.07 2.49 -40.13
CA SER A 1108 61.13 2.25 -39.05
C SER A 1108 60.56 3.56 -38.52
N SER A 1109 59.28 3.54 -38.17
CA SER A 1109 58.58 4.68 -37.60
C SER A 1109 57.86 4.27 -36.33
N SER A 1110 57.66 5.24 -35.42
CA SER A 1110 56.81 5.05 -34.26
C SER A 1110 56.14 6.37 -33.93
N GLY A 1111 54.84 6.32 -33.64
CA GLY A 1111 54.03 7.52 -33.50
C GLY A 1111 52.85 7.30 -32.55
N PHE A 1112 52.28 8.42 -32.11
CA PHE A 1112 51.00 8.42 -31.42
C PHE A 1112 49.90 8.74 -32.44
N GLY A 1113 48.87 7.91 -32.47
CA GLY A 1113 47.67 8.12 -33.27
C GLY A 1113 46.49 8.53 -32.39
N TYR A 1114 45.51 9.16 -33.02
CA TYR A 1114 44.22 9.40 -32.38
C TYR A 1114 43.08 9.29 -33.39
N ARG A 1115 41.93 8.83 -32.89
CA ARG A 1115 40.70 8.66 -33.64
C ARG A 1115 39.56 9.30 -32.86
N LEU A 1116 38.78 10.15 -33.51
CA LEU A 1116 37.59 10.80 -32.97
C LEU A 1116 36.44 10.62 -33.96
N GLN A 1117 35.37 9.96 -33.53
CA GLN A 1117 34.18 9.75 -34.34
C GLN A 1117 32.94 10.22 -33.60
N GLY A 1118 32.16 11.08 -34.23
CA GLY A 1118 30.84 11.48 -33.76
C GLY A 1118 29.79 11.11 -34.79
N LEU A 1119 28.80 10.30 -34.40
CA LEU A 1119 27.65 9.92 -35.22
C LEU A 1119 26.37 10.34 -34.49
N VAL A 1120 25.39 10.80 -35.26
CA VAL A 1120 24.07 11.14 -34.76
C VAL A 1120 23.02 10.70 -35.76
N GLU A 1121 21.91 10.16 -35.27
CA GLU A 1121 20.71 10.00 -36.06
C GLU A 1121 19.45 10.45 -35.32
N ARG A 1122 18.50 10.96 -36.10
CA ARG A 1122 17.23 11.46 -35.63
C ARG A 1122 16.08 10.85 -36.41
N ARG A 1123 15.10 10.33 -35.67
CA ARG A 1123 13.80 9.98 -36.23
C ARG A 1123 13.02 11.25 -36.58
N LEU A 1124 12.69 11.42 -37.86
CA LEU A 1124 11.91 12.54 -38.38
C LEU A 1124 10.40 12.23 -38.40
N THR A 1125 10.04 11.00 -38.77
CA THR A 1125 8.66 10.49 -38.80
C THR A 1125 8.63 9.03 -38.35
N ASP A 1126 7.46 8.40 -38.36
CA ASP A 1126 7.33 6.95 -38.10
C ASP A 1126 8.06 6.09 -39.15
N ASN A 1127 8.48 6.66 -40.29
CA ASN A 1127 9.09 5.93 -41.40
C ASN A 1127 10.47 6.46 -41.80
N LEU A 1128 10.85 7.66 -41.37
CA LEU A 1128 12.05 8.35 -41.89
C LEU A 1128 13.02 8.71 -40.77
N VAL A 1129 14.28 8.33 -40.96
CA VAL A 1129 15.42 8.69 -40.11
C VAL A 1129 16.46 9.45 -40.94
N LEU A 1130 17.00 10.52 -40.38
CA LEU A 1130 18.13 11.27 -40.92
C LEU A 1130 19.32 11.09 -39.97
N GLY A 1131 20.46 10.70 -40.50
CA GLY A 1131 21.69 10.60 -39.73
C GLY A 1131 22.89 11.22 -40.43
N GLY A 1132 23.95 11.40 -39.68
CA GLY A 1132 25.20 11.96 -40.18
C GLY A 1132 26.29 11.86 -39.13
N GLY A 1133 27.52 12.13 -39.55
CA GLY A 1133 28.63 12.10 -38.64
C GLY A 1133 29.96 12.39 -39.31
N VAL A 1134 30.99 12.46 -38.47
CA VAL A 1134 32.36 12.74 -38.87
C VAL A 1134 33.27 11.77 -38.13
N LEU A 1135 34.20 11.17 -38.86
CA LEU A 1135 35.36 10.45 -38.37
C LEU A 1135 36.58 11.31 -38.70
N TYR A 1136 37.24 11.82 -37.68
CA TYR A 1136 38.53 12.45 -37.79
C TYR A 1136 39.58 11.52 -37.21
N GLN A 1137 40.55 11.10 -38.02
CA GLN A 1137 41.61 10.22 -37.58
C GLN A 1137 42.95 10.68 -38.11
N HIS A 1138 43.96 10.55 -37.27
CA HIS A 1138 45.35 10.81 -37.61
C HIS A 1138 46.17 9.65 -37.05
N SER A 1139 46.77 8.88 -37.95
CA SER A 1139 47.78 7.87 -37.64
C SER A 1139 48.74 7.74 -38.81
N ASP A 1140 49.92 7.16 -38.56
CA ASP A 1140 50.91 6.83 -39.59
C ASP A 1140 50.43 5.70 -40.53
N ASP A 1141 49.19 5.20 -40.36
CA ASP A 1141 48.65 3.98 -40.98
C ASP A 1141 47.76 4.26 -42.20
N TYR A 1142 47.86 5.46 -42.79
CA TYR A 1142 47.28 5.80 -44.09
C TYR A 1142 45.74 5.72 -44.19
N ALA A 1143 45.00 5.89 -43.10
CA ALA A 1143 43.54 5.79 -43.11
C ALA A 1143 42.85 7.16 -43.28
N PRO A 1144 41.86 7.31 -44.19
CA PRO A 1144 41.25 8.61 -44.49
C PRO A 1144 40.28 9.08 -43.40
N SER A 1145 40.23 10.39 -43.15
CA SER A 1145 39.13 11.03 -42.41
C SER A 1145 37.86 11.02 -43.26
N ARG A 1146 36.67 10.98 -42.63
CA ARG A 1146 35.39 10.79 -43.32
C ARG A 1146 34.29 11.66 -42.75
N ALA A 1147 33.39 12.11 -43.61
CA ALA A 1147 32.15 12.79 -43.26
C ALA A 1147 31.01 12.11 -44.01
N LEU A 1148 29.93 11.78 -43.31
CA LEU A 1148 28.81 11.06 -43.89
C LEU A 1148 27.48 11.71 -43.54
N MET A 1149 26.52 11.56 -44.44
CA MET A 1149 25.11 11.91 -44.23
C MET A 1149 24.24 10.83 -44.87
N TYR A 1150 23.13 10.50 -44.23
CA TYR A 1150 22.23 9.47 -44.76
C TYR A 1150 20.77 9.65 -44.39
N LEU A 1151 19.91 9.09 -45.24
CA LEU A 1151 18.49 8.91 -45.03
C LEU A 1151 18.17 7.42 -45.00
N ARG A 1152 17.35 7.01 -44.05
CA ARG A 1152 16.82 5.65 -43.93
C ARG A 1152 15.30 5.71 -43.87
N TYR A 1153 14.66 5.04 -44.83
CA TYR A 1153 13.21 4.97 -44.96
C TYR A 1153 12.72 3.53 -44.75
N THR A 1154 11.86 3.30 -43.76
CA THR A 1154 11.20 2.02 -43.51
C THR A 1154 9.79 2.05 -44.07
N PHE A 1155 9.35 0.98 -44.74
CA PHE A 1155 8.02 0.96 -45.35
C PHE A 1155 6.88 0.82 -44.34
N ASP A 1156 7.09 0.03 -43.29
CA ASP A 1156 6.18 -0.04 -42.15
C ASP A 1156 6.61 0.93 -41.05
N THR A 1157 5.64 1.35 -40.23
CA THR A 1157 5.86 2.25 -39.10
C THR A 1157 6.85 1.67 -38.10
N TRP A 1158 7.88 2.44 -37.75
CA TRP A 1158 8.89 2.10 -36.77
C TRP A 1158 9.00 3.16 -35.67
N GLN A 1159 8.34 2.89 -34.54
CA GLN A 1159 8.49 3.67 -33.31
C GLN A 1159 9.32 2.94 -32.25
N GLY A 1160 10.01 1.86 -32.60
CA GLY A 1160 10.89 1.09 -31.71
C GLY A 1160 12.17 1.81 -31.33
N ASN A 1161 13.18 1.06 -30.93
CA ASN A 1161 14.47 1.63 -30.56
C ASN A 1161 15.20 2.18 -31.80
N LEU A 1162 15.94 3.27 -31.63
CA LEU A 1162 17.01 3.60 -32.56
C LEU A 1162 18.26 2.76 -32.20
N PRO A 1163 19.07 2.33 -33.19
CA PRO A 1163 20.37 1.70 -32.99
C PRO A 1163 21.21 2.38 -31.89
N LEU A 1164 21.88 1.57 -31.07
CA LEU A 1164 22.77 2.04 -30.00
C LEU A 1164 24.01 1.12 -29.93
N PRO A 1165 25.19 1.52 -30.46
CA PRO A 1165 25.50 2.82 -31.07
C PRO A 1165 24.84 3.04 -32.43
N VAL A 1166 25.03 4.23 -33.01
CA VAL A 1166 24.58 4.52 -34.38
C VAL A 1166 25.38 3.67 -35.38
N GLU A 1167 24.69 2.97 -36.28
CA GLU A 1167 25.30 2.03 -37.24
C GLU A 1167 25.02 2.46 -38.70
N PRO A 1168 25.86 3.34 -39.28
CA PRO A 1168 25.74 3.71 -40.68
C PRO A 1168 26.19 2.57 -41.61
N LEU A 1169 25.73 2.57 -42.87
CA LEU A 1169 26.29 1.70 -43.89
C LEU A 1169 27.74 2.11 -44.18
N ILE A 1170 28.60 1.11 -44.35
CA ILE A 1170 29.97 1.28 -44.84
C ILE A 1170 30.03 0.95 -46.34
N PRO A 1171 30.94 1.59 -47.12
CA PRO A 1171 31.21 1.24 -48.50
C PRO A 1171 31.52 -0.26 -48.67
N TYR A 1172 31.13 -0.83 -49.80
CA TYR A 1172 31.30 -2.25 -50.08
C TYR A 1172 32.78 -2.66 -50.15
N ALA A 1173 33.65 -1.72 -50.50
CA ALA A 1173 35.10 -1.91 -50.48
C ALA A 1173 35.66 -2.16 -49.06
N ASP A 1174 34.98 -1.67 -48.02
CA ASP A 1174 35.41 -1.76 -46.63
C ASP A 1174 34.83 -2.98 -45.89
N PHE A 1175 34.13 -3.88 -46.60
CA PHE A 1175 33.62 -5.12 -46.04
C PHE A 1175 34.77 -6.07 -45.65
N ARG A 1176 34.50 -6.99 -44.71
CA ARG A 1176 35.46 -7.98 -44.21
C ARG A 1176 35.38 -9.31 -44.97
#